data_AF-A0A6G3Z529-F1
#
_entry.id   AF-A0A6G3Z529-F1
#
_cell.length_a   1.000
_cell.length_b   1.000
_cell.length_c   1.000
_cell.angle_alpha   90.00
_cell.angle_beta   90.00
_cell.angle_gamma   90.00
#
_symmetry.space_group_name_H-M   'P 1'
#
loop_
_entity.id
_entity.type
_entity.pdbx_description
1 polymer ?
#
loop_
_entity_poly.entity_id
_entity_poly.type
_entity_poly.pdbx_seq_one_letter_code
_entity_poly.pdbx_strand_id
1 'polypeptide(L)'
;MVIGSDRPVLNAKSPFEPFDSQPTAGASLYFAHPEIVSKPLDNLSLKLEWMGLPDDFATHYYAYAHCGLSPRPSVIHNESFQARLDLLLNRTWHPIATQSLFSTDNPETTDETATLSSQVTLPYNKAQFNQLPTAGFKAVHETPATNDLWEHSRYFRLELTRPDFQHGLYPLVLNKVARAGETDFVDTEGNPVNGNQAGAIEIRALSVYPPYTPKIKSITLDYQASAEIHLRTTASNPTQGQIFQLHPFGYLDLRQTADPADPSSCYYLLPQYEDEGCLFIGIRNLQPPQQLTLLFQLVSGSGNADLANPEIQWSYLAGDRWQPFQNEDILSDSTNGLMDSGIVHFTIPAAATQQNHRLPAGLHWLRATVSNHAIAIPDALDIRTQAVTATFIDQDNDPQHLSQPLAANAIQALVERTPAISTVAQPYSSFGGRQKETNRAFYTRVSERLRHKYRAVTRWDYERLVLEQFPQIYKVKCLTQAEQSHAPSAAQVTVVVIPNLANTAPFLPLEPKAPQYLLREIETHLQAHASPFVQVVVKNPHYEQIKYRVAVRFRSGYEQGYYLKQLNEELVRFLSPWAYEEQSDISFGSSIHSSAVIHFIETRPYVDYVANLKLIEQVTLSPDKRSKVDTTYQINSNNLAQVKQVDSILVSAPEHIIDLITTSDYEEESFEGIDYTIVDLDFVVI
;
A
#
# COMPACT_ATOMS: atom_id res chain seq x y z
N MET A 1 -2.32 19.58 33.06
CA MET A 1 -1.75 20.93 33.22
C MET A 1 -1.03 20.98 34.55
N VAL A 2 0.21 21.43 34.58
CA VAL A 2 0.99 21.64 35.81
C VAL A 2 0.92 23.12 36.15
N ILE A 3 0.75 23.45 37.42
CA ILE A 3 0.68 24.84 37.92
C ILE A 3 1.64 25.02 39.09
N GLY A 4 2.18 26.22 39.26
CA GLY A 4 3.07 26.58 40.37
C GLY A 4 2.93 28.04 40.75
N SER A 5 3.35 28.40 41.95
CA SER A 5 3.53 29.79 42.36
C SER A 5 5.01 30.05 42.68
N ASP A 6 5.34 31.27 43.12
CA ASP A 6 6.70 31.66 43.49
C ASP A 6 7.31 30.86 44.67
N ARG A 7 6.55 29.97 45.34
CA ARG A 7 7.01 29.19 46.51
C ARG A 7 6.84 27.66 46.35
N PRO A 8 5.63 27.05 46.30
CA PRO A 8 5.48 25.63 45.95
C PRO A 8 4.76 25.35 44.62
N VAL A 9 4.89 24.12 44.11
CA VAL A 9 4.01 23.55 43.07
C VAL A 9 2.58 23.49 43.62
N LEU A 10 1.62 24.01 42.87
CA LEU A 10 0.22 24.09 43.28
C LEU A 10 -0.54 22.83 42.84
N ASN A 11 -1.52 22.40 43.64
CA ASN A 11 -2.38 21.28 43.28
C ASN A 11 -3.68 21.79 42.63
N ALA A 12 -3.78 21.68 41.31
CA ALA A 12 -4.96 22.11 40.55
C ALA A 12 -6.26 21.34 40.87
N LYS A 13 -6.20 20.24 41.65
CA LYS A 13 -7.39 19.45 42.04
C LYS A 13 -8.15 20.02 43.24
N SER A 14 -7.60 21.03 43.90
CA SER A 14 -8.18 21.67 45.09
C SER A 14 -8.07 23.18 44.99
N PRO A 15 -8.98 23.96 45.58
CA PRO A 15 -8.90 25.41 45.55
C PRO A 15 -7.55 25.95 46.06
N PHE A 16 -6.93 26.87 45.32
CA PHE A 16 -5.57 27.36 45.59
C PHE A 16 -5.45 28.88 45.43
N GLU A 17 -4.40 29.44 46.02
CA GLU A 17 -4.07 30.87 45.97
C GLU A 17 -3.03 31.12 44.86
N PRO A 18 -3.43 31.67 43.69
CA PRO A 18 -2.52 31.82 42.55
C PRO A 18 -1.35 32.78 42.79
N PHE A 19 -1.51 33.72 43.73
CA PHE A 19 -0.57 34.82 43.99
C PHE A 19 -0.03 34.79 45.44
N ASP A 20 0.01 33.60 46.06
CA ASP A 20 0.31 33.41 47.49
C ASP A 20 -0.77 34.01 48.42
N SER A 21 -0.63 33.75 49.71
CA SER A 21 -1.51 34.16 50.80
C SER A 21 -1.57 35.67 51.04
N GLN A 22 -0.51 36.39 50.65
CA GLN A 22 -0.40 37.85 50.69
C GLN A 22 0.04 38.37 49.32
N PRO A 23 -0.89 38.47 48.36
CA PRO A 23 -0.57 38.87 46.99
C PRO A 23 -0.01 40.29 46.93
N THR A 24 1.22 40.40 46.44
CA THR A 24 1.89 41.68 46.12
C THR A 24 2.02 41.83 44.61
N ALA A 25 2.11 43.06 44.12
CA ALA A 25 2.40 43.29 42.69
C ALA A 25 3.72 42.58 42.30
N GLY A 26 3.70 41.79 41.23
CA GLY A 26 4.77 40.90 40.80
C GLY A 26 4.59 39.43 41.20
N ALA A 27 3.67 39.11 42.12
CA ALA A 27 3.34 37.73 42.46
C ALA A 27 2.80 36.98 41.23
N SER A 28 3.22 35.74 41.05
CA SER A 28 3.05 35.04 39.77
C SER A 28 2.46 33.64 39.91
N LEU A 29 1.51 33.34 39.03
CA LEU A 29 1.02 31.99 38.76
C LEU A 29 1.70 31.46 37.50
N TYR A 30 2.40 30.33 37.61
CA TYR A 30 3.04 29.66 36.50
C TYR A 30 2.18 28.48 36.04
N PHE A 31 2.14 28.23 34.73
CA PHE A 31 1.46 27.05 34.19
C PHE A 31 2.11 26.52 32.90
N ALA A 32 2.03 25.20 32.72
CA ALA A 32 2.56 24.51 31.56
C ALA A 32 1.74 23.26 31.20
N HIS A 33 1.77 22.89 29.93
CA HIS A 33 1.27 21.61 29.44
C HIS A 33 2.04 21.20 28.17
N PRO A 34 2.42 19.92 27.99
CA PRO A 34 3.18 19.47 26.82
C PRO A 34 2.61 19.93 25.48
N GLU A 35 1.28 19.98 25.35
CA GLU A 35 0.58 20.46 24.14
C GLU A 35 0.81 21.95 23.83
N ILE A 36 0.66 22.83 24.83
CA ILE A 36 0.70 24.29 24.61
C ILE A 36 2.12 24.85 24.58
N VAL A 37 3.09 24.12 25.14
CA VAL A 37 4.50 24.53 25.18
C VAL A 37 5.27 24.06 23.94
N SER A 38 4.79 23.02 23.25
CA SER A 38 5.42 22.49 22.03
C SER A 38 4.87 23.14 20.76
N LYS A 39 3.57 23.44 20.71
CA LYS A 39 2.87 23.92 19.51
C LYS A 39 2.88 25.45 19.35
N PRO A 40 2.85 25.98 18.12
CA PRO A 40 2.55 27.38 17.85
C PRO A 40 1.05 27.65 18.10
N LEU A 41 0.75 28.48 19.09
CA LEU A 41 -0.62 28.78 19.48
C LEU A 41 -1.20 29.92 18.62
N ASP A 42 -2.41 29.71 18.10
CA ASP A 42 -3.24 30.77 17.52
C ASP A 42 -4.05 31.46 18.60
N ASN A 43 -4.70 30.69 19.48
CA ASN A 43 -5.54 31.23 20.54
C ASN A 43 -5.30 30.46 21.83
N LEU A 44 -5.40 31.16 22.95
CA LEU A 44 -5.35 30.61 24.30
C LEU A 44 -6.41 31.31 25.14
N SER A 45 -7.22 30.57 25.89
CA SER A 45 -8.19 31.15 26.81
C SER A 45 -8.06 30.52 28.17
N LEU A 46 -7.79 31.34 29.19
CA LEU A 46 -7.72 30.91 30.57
C LEU A 46 -9.05 31.19 31.26
N LYS A 47 -9.78 30.13 31.62
CA LYS A 47 -11.03 30.22 32.35
C LYS A 47 -10.76 30.02 33.83
N LEU A 48 -11.03 31.05 34.63
CA LEU A 48 -10.82 31.07 36.07
C LEU A 48 -12.17 31.07 36.77
N GLU A 49 -12.36 30.14 37.70
CA GLU A 49 -13.49 30.15 38.63
C GLU A 49 -12.99 30.60 40.01
N TRP A 50 -13.40 31.79 40.43
CA TRP A 50 -13.01 32.40 41.70
C TRP A 50 -13.90 31.91 42.86
N MET A 51 -13.35 31.92 44.07
CA MET A 51 -14.04 31.54 45.31
C MET A 51 -13.94 32.65 46.35
N GLY A 52 -15.07 32.92 47.02
CA GLY A 52 -15.11 33.88 48.14
C GLY A 52 -14.97 35.34 47.70
N LEU A 53 -15.45 35.68 46.50
CA LEU A 53 -15.50 37.05 46.01
C LEU A 53 -16.38 37.92 46.93
N PRO A 54 -16.01 39.20 47.18
CA PRO A 54 -16.93 40.17 47.74
C PRO A 54 -18.03 40.52 46.74
N ASP A 55 -19.09 41.20 47.19
CA ASP A 55 -20.16 41.65 46.28
C ASP A 55 -19.66 42.69 45.27
N ASP A 56 -18.80 43.61 45.74
CA ASP A 56 -18.20 44.69 44.94
C ASP A 56 -16.86 45.14 45.55
N PHE A 57 -15.82 45.28 44.73
CA PHE A 57 -14.50 45.71 45.21
C PHE A 57 -14.44 47.19 45.59
N ALA A 58 -15.25 48.06 44.97
CA ALA A 58 -15.24 49.48 45.33
C ALA A 58 -15.75 49.70 46.76
N THR A 59 -16.80 48.97 47.15
CA THR A 59 -17.33 48.95 48.52
C THR A 59 -16.37 48.24 49.48
N HIS A 60 -15.81 47.09 49.08
CA HIS A 60 -14.91 46.29 49.92
C HIS A 60 -13.63 47.05 50.30
N TYR A 61 -13.08 47.84 49.36
CA TYR A 61 -11.85 48.63 49.56
C TYR A 61 -12.11 50.12 49.86
N TYR A 62 -13.36 50.52 50.10
CA TYR A 62 -13.72 51.93 50.30
C TYR A 62 -12.88 52.61 51.40
N ALA A 63 -12.71 51.95 52.55
CA ALA A 63 -11.92 52.48 53.66
C ALA A 63 -10.42 52.65 53.34
N TYR A 64 -9.88 51.85 52.41
CA TYR A 64 -8.47 51.89 52.03
C TYR A 64 -8.15 53.14 51.22
N ALA A 65 -9.09 53.58 50.39
CA ALA A 65 -9.01 54.84 49.66
C ALA A 65 -9.32 56.05 50.56
N HIS A 66 -10.24 55.94 51.52
CA HIS A 66 -10.81 57.11 52.20
C HIS A 66 -10.40 57.29 53.67
N CYS A 67 -9.38 56.59 54.17
CA CYS A 67 -8.88 56.79 55.56
C CYS A 67 -7.72 57.80 55.68
N GLY A 68 -7.34 58.46 54.59
CA GLY A 68 -6.31 59.51 54.57
C GLY A 68 -4.87 59.03 54.72
N LEU A 69 -4.57 57.79 54.30
CA LEU A 69 -3.21 57.25 54.28
C LEU A 69 -2.40 57.62 53.03
N SER A 70 -3.06 58.10 51.97
CA SER A 70 -2.44 58.57 50.73
C SER A 70 -3.08 59.89 50.27
N PRO A 71 -2.30 60.93 49.89
CA PRO A 71 -2.81 62.20 49.38
C PRO A 71 -3.40 62.11 47.95
N ARG A 72 -3.32 60.93 47.32
CA ARG A 72 -4.07 60.57 46.12
C ARG A 72 -4.52 59.11 46.26
N PRO A 73 -5.74 58.84 46.71
CA PRO A 73 -6.19 57.49 46.90
C PRO A 73 -6.43 56.81 45.56
N SER A 74 -5.82 55.64 45.36
CA SER A 74 -6.18 54.77 44.24
C SER A 74 -7.49 54.09 44.59
N VAL A 75 -8.60 54.58 44.03
CA VAL A 75 -9.90 53.93 44.18
C VAL A 75 -9.83 52.59 43.42
N ILE A 76 -10.13 51.51 44.13
CA ILE A 76 -10.16 50.16 43.56
C ILE A 76 -11.56 49.90 43.06
N HIS A 77 -11.67 49.49 41.81
CA HIS A 77 -12.90 49.03 41.16
C HIS A 77 -12.73 47.57 40.73
N ASN A 78 -13.81 46.97 40.20
CA ASN A 78 -13.80 45.57 39.79
C ASN A 78 -12.76 45.24 38.71
N GLU A 79 -12.38 46.21 37.89
CA GLU A 79 -11.36 46.05 36.82
C GLU A 79 -9.94 46.46 37.25
N SER A 80 -9.76 46.91 38.50
CA SER A 80 -8.47 47.43 38.97
C SER A 80 -7.42 46.32 39.13
N PHE A 81 -7.81 45.10 39.43
CA PHE A 81 -6.88 43.99 39.56
C PHE A 81 -6.62 43.35 38.20
N GLN A 82 -5.43 43.60 37.67
CA GLN A 82 -5.01 43.09 36.37
C GLN A 82 -3.84 42.15 36.51
N ALA A 83 -3.70 41.24 35.56
CA ALA A 83 -2.52 40.38 35.45
C ALA A 83 -1.99 40.37 34.02
N ARG A 84 -0.66 40.37 33.91
CA ARG A 84 0.05 40.25 32.63
C ARG A 84 0.42 38.80 32.39
N LEU A 85 0.03 38.27 31.24
CA LEU A 85 0.51 36.98 30.77
C LEU A 85 1.85 37.16 30.06
N ASP A 86 2.86 36.44 30.52
CA ASP A 86 4.19 36.35 29.93
C ASP A 86 4.47 34.89 29.52
N LEU A 87 5.24 34.69 28.45
CA LEU A 87 5.76 33.40 28.03
C LEU A 87 7.28 33.37 28.20
N LEU A 88 7.81 32.35 28.85
CA LEU A 88 9.25 32.10 28.82
C LEU A 88 9.62 31.38 27.52
N LEU A 89 10.43 32.03 26.70
CA LEU A 89 10.99 31.46 25.47
C LEU A 89 12.51 31.71 25.45
N ASN A 90 13.31 30.66 25.22
CA ASN A 90 14.78 30.76 25.18
C ASN A 90 15.38 31.47 26.42
N ARG A 91 14.86 31.18 27.62
CA ARG A 91 15.27 31.81 28.90
C ARG A 91 14.99 33.32 29.00
N THR A 92 14.15 33.86 28.12
CA THR A 92 13.73 35.28 28.14
C THR A 92 12.21 35.35 28.30
N TRP A 93 11.74 36.26 29.14
CA TRP A 93 10.31 36.53 29.33
C TRP A 93 9.80 37.45 28.22
N HIS A 94 8.73 37.02 27.55
CA HIS A 94 8.06 37.81 26.53
C HIS A 94 6.63 38.12 26.99
N PRO A 95 6.27 39.41 27.13
CA PRO A 95 4.91 39.79 27.50
C PRO A 95 3.95 39.55 26.33
N ILE A 96 2.78 38.99 26.64
CA ILE A 96 1.71 38.70 25.67
C ILE A 96 0.63 39.78 25.77
N ALA A 97 -0.04 39.88 26.91
CA ALA A 97 -1.08 40.89 27.17
C ALA A 97 -1.41 41.01 28.66
N THR A 98 -1.93 42.17 29.05
CA THR A 98 -2.50 42.41 30.38
C THR A 98 -4.02 42.34 30.30
N GLN A 99 -4.67 41.66 31.25
CA GLN A 99 -6.12 41.53 31.34
C GLN A 99 -6.62 41.74 32.77
N SER A 100 -7.87 42.17 32.91
CA SER A 100 -8.56 42.20 34.20
C SER A 100 -8.79 40.78 34.71
N LEU A 101 -8.49 40.53 35.98
CA LEU A 101 -8.71 39.24 36.63
C LEU A 101 -10.18 39.00 37.01
N PHE A 102 -10.97 40.08 37.08
CA PHE A 102 -12.38 40.05 37.46
C PHE A 102 -13.23 40.79 36.43
N SER A 103 -14.47 40.33 36.28
CA SER A 103 -15.49 40.93 35.44
C SER A 103 -16.84 40.84 36.15
N THR A 104 -17.80 41.65 35.72
CA THR A 104 -19.19 41.55 36.18
C THR A 104 -19.98 40.62 35.27
N ASP A 105 -21.11 40.07 35.77
CA ASP A 105 -21.97 39.17 34.98
C ASP A 105 -22.62 39.85 33.76
N ASN A 106 -22.61 41.19 33.71
CA ASN A 106 -23.15 41.99 32.61
C ASN A 106 -22.29 43.25 32.37
N PRO A 107 -21.22 43.18 31.57
CA PRO A 107 -20.26 44.27 31.41
C PRO A 107 -20.79 45.49 30.61
N GLU A 108 -21.93 45.36 29.93
CA GLU A 108 -22.52 46.43 29.10
C GLU A 108 -23.58 47.29 29.82
N THR A 109 -23.97 46.93 31.05
CA THR A 109 -24.97 47.67 31.83
C THR A 109 -24.30 48.49 32.93
N THR A 110 -24.52 49.81 32.95
CA THR A 110 -24.13 50.74 34.03
C THR A 110 -25.03 50.63 35.27
N ASP A 111 -25.56 49.43 35.56
CA ASP A 111 -26.40 49.20 36.73
C ASP A 111 -25.53 49.10 38.00
N GLU A 112 -25.87 49.87 39.02
CA GLU A 112 -25.22 49.86 40.36
C GLU A 112 -25.41 48.53 41.12
N THR A 113 -26.08 47.53 40.51
CA THR A 113 -26.35 46.20 41.07
C THR A 113 -25.55 45.07 40.41
N ALA A 114 -24.63 45.39 39.50
CA ALA A 114 -23.79 44.40 38.83
C ALA A 114 -22.83 43.72 39.82
N THR A 115 -23.07 42.43 40.09
CA THR A 115 -22.22 41.62 40.98
C THR A 115 -21.02 41.04 40.24
N LEU A 116 -19.95 40.76 40.99
CA LEU A 116 -18.75 40.12 40.45
C LEU A 116 -19.05 38.71 39.96
N SER A 117 -18.65 38.43 38.72
CA SER A 117 -18.77 37.09 38.16
C SER A 117 -17.76 36.15 38.78
N SER A 118 -18.24 35.01 39.27
CA SER A 118 -17.37 33.93 39.74
C SER A 118 -16.57 33.29 38.61
N GLN A 119 -16.97 33.43 37.35
CA GLN A 119 -16.28 32.85 36.20
C GLN A 119 -15.77 33.94 35.27
N VAL A 120 -14.45 33.94 35.03
CA VAL A 120 -13.80 34.92 34.18
C VAL A 120 -13.02 34.18 33.09
N THR A 121 -13.16 34.65 31.85
CA THR A 121 -12.36 34.14 30.72
C THR A 121 -11.34 35.19 30.31
N LEU A 122 -10.07 34.80 30.26
CA LEU A 122 -8.97 35.64 29.80
C LEU A 122 -8.55 35.20 28.39
N PRO A 123 -9.04 35.84 27.31
CA PRO A 123 -8.75 35.44 25.94
C PRO A 123 -7.47 36.06 25.38
N TYR A 124 -6.58 35.24 24.83
CA TYR A 124 -5.36 35.66 24.14
C TYR A 124 -5.40 35.17 22.69
N ASN A 125 -5.08 36.05 21.75
CA ASN A 125 -5.30 35.85 20.32
C ASN A 125 -4.01 35.79 19.50
N LYS A 126 -4.16 35.40 18.23
CA LYS A 126 -3.05 35.15 17.32
C LYS A 126 -2.14 36.36 17.10
N ALA A 127 -2.71 37.57 17.09
CA ALA A 127 -1.91 38.79 16.90
C ALA A 127 -0.93 39.01 18.05
N GLN A 128 -1.31 38.62 19.28
CA GLN A 128 -0.44 38.70 20.45
C GLN A 128 0.66 37.63 20.40
N PHE A 129 0.33 36.41 19.98
CA PHE A 129 1.32 35.34 19.83
C PHE A 129 2.30 35.56 18.67
N ASN A 130 1.86 36.19 17.57
CA ASN A 130 2.70 36.50 16.41
C ASN A 130 3.82 37.51 16.72
N GLN A 131 3.71 38.27 17.80
CA GLN A 131 4.77 39.21 18.23
C GLN A 131 5.95 38.50 18.90
N LEU A 132 5.80 37.22 19.22
CA LEU A 132 6.86 36.41 19.83
C LEU A 132 7.93 36.04 18.80
N PRO A 133 9.21 35.92 19.19
CA PRO A 133 10.26 35.47 18.29
C PRO A 133 9.95 34.07 17.73
N THR A 134 9.86 33.95 16.41
CA THR A 134 9.65 32.66 15.72
C THR A 134 10.91 31.76 15.81
N ALA A 135 12.08 32.37 15.97
CA ALA A 135 13.37 31.70 16.17
C ALA A 135 13.47 31.12 17.60
N GLY A 136 12.87 29.96 17.83
CA GLY A 136 12.82 29.34 19.16
C GLY A 136 11.76 28.26 19.31
N PHE A 137 10.82 28.20 18.36
CA PHE A 137 9.93 27.05 18.20
C PHE A 137 10.74 25.84 17.68
N LYS A 138 11.65 25.29 18.49
CA LYS A 138 12.12 23.92 18.27
C LYS A 138 10.89 23.04 18.37
N ALA A 139 10.56 22.33 17.28
CA ALA A 139 9.69 21.17 17.36
C ALA A 139 10.38 20.24 18.36
N VAL A 140 9.89 20.22 19.60
CA VAL A 140 10.41 19.30 20.59
C VAL A 140 9.89 17.94 20.13
N HIS A 141 10.76 17.16 19.47
CA HIS A 141 10.45 15.81 19.00
C HIS A 141 10.09 14.85 20.14
N GLU A 142 10.28 15.29 21.38
CA GLU A 142 9.94 14.58 22.59
C GLU A 142 9.00 15.47 23.40
N THR A 143 7.74 15.06 23.57
CA THR A 143 6.94 15.54 24.69
C THR A 143 7.72 15.16 25.95
N PRO A 144 8.27 16.10 26.74
CA PRO A 144 8.88 15.72 27.99
C PRO A 144 7.78 15.09 28.84
N ALA A 145 7.89 13.81 29.17
CA ALA A 145 6.99 13.10 30.07
C ALA A 145 7.24 13.51 31.52
N THR A 146 7.46 14.80 31.75
CA THR A 146 7.70 15.37 33.06
C THR A 146 6.46 16.09 33.54
N ASN A 147 6.14 15.87 34.81
CA ASN A 147 5.14 16.64 35.53
C ASN A 147 5.77 17.83 36.27
N ASP A 148 7.08 18.09 36.07
CA ASP A 148 7.74 19.26 36.62
C ASP A 148 7.59 20.46 35.67
N LEU A 149 7.04 21.56 36.20
CA LEU A 149 6.81 22.79 35.47
C LEU A 149 8.12 23.38 34.92
N TRP A 150 9.20 23.27 35.67
CA TRP A 150 10.48 23.95 35.39
C TRP A 150 11.37 23.19 34.40
N GLU A 151 11.07 21.92 34.15
CA GLU A 151 11.76 21.10 33.14
C GLU A 151 11.22 21.36 31.72
N HIS A 152 10.05 22.00 31.60
CA HIS A 152 9.54 22.41 30.30
C HIS A 152 10.41 23.52 29.71
N SER A 153 10.76 23.38 28.43
CA SER A 153 11.53 24.38 27.69
C SER A 153 10.81 25.73 27.53
N ARG A 154 9.50 25.76 27.74
CA ARG A 154 8.62 26.94 27.75
C ARG A 154 7.54 26.75 28.81
N TYR A 155 7.14 27.83 29.47
CA TYR A 155 5.98 27.85 30.36
C TYR A 155 5.46 29.28 30.46
N PHE A 156 4.20 29.40 30.88
CA PHE A 156 3.52 30.67 31.00
C PHE A 156 3.58 31.18 32.44
N ARG A 157 3.54 32.50 32.58
CA ARG A 157 3.47 33.22 33.84
C ARG A 157 2.37 34.26 33.77
N LEU A 158 1.40 34.16 34.66
CA LEU A 158 0.40 35.18 34.90
C LEU A 158 0.87 36.00 36.12
N GLU A 159 1.38 37.20 35.88
CA GLU A 159 1.98 38.10 36.89
C GLU A 159 0.98 39.19 37.30
N LEU A 160 0.70 39.31 38.60
CA LEU A 160 -0.19 40.35 39.13
C LEU A 160 0.43 41.75 38.96
N THR A 161 -0.29 42.68 38.32
CA THR A 161 0.16 44.06 38.17
C THR A 161 -0.32 44.96 39.32
N ARG A 162 0.08 46.23 39.35
CA ARG A 162 -0.45 47.20 40.32
C ARG A 162 -1.88 47.64 39.95
N PRO A 163 -2.75 47.95 40.92
CA PRO A 163 -2.59 47.79 42.37
C PRO A 163 -2.62 46.32 42.82
N ASP A 164 -1.96 46.02 43.95
CA ASP A 164 -2.11 44.72 44.63
C ASP A 164 -3.38 44.71 45.50
N PHE A 165 -3.68 43.57 46.15
CA PHE A 165 -4.87 43.44 47.01
C PHE A 165 -4.71 44.10 48.38
N GLN A 166 -3.80 45.05 48.56
CA GLN A 166 -3.70 45.91 49.76
C GLN A 166 -3.44 45.19 51.10
N HIS A 167 -2.94 43.95 51.06
CA HIS A 167 -2.55 43.18 52.27
C HIS A 167 -1.53 43.90 53.14
N GLY A 168 -0.58 44.62 52.50
CA GLY A 168 0.39 45.44 53.22
C GLY A 168 -0.20 46.70 53.87
N LEU A 169 -1.27 47.27 53.32
CA LEU A 169 -1.91 48.47 53.86
C LEU A 169 -2.94 48.15 54.96
N TYR A 170 -3.51 46.94 54.99
CA TYR A 170 -4.57 46.59 55.92
C TYR A 170 -4.27 46.90 57.40
N PRO A 171 -3.10 46.53 57.97
CA PRO A 171 -2.81 46.86 59.36
C PRO A 171 -2.75 48.37 59.60
N LEU A 172 -2.35 49.16 58.60
CA LEU A 172 -2.28 50.62 58.70
C LEU A 172 -3.68 51.23 58.65
N VAL A 173 -4.53 50.78 57.72
CA VAL A 173 -5.94 51.22 57.59
C VAL A 173 -6.71 50.89 58.86
N LEU A 174 -6.61 49.66 59.35
CA LEU A 174 -7.31 49.22 60.56
C LEU A 174 -6.89 50.05 61.78
N ASN A 175 -5.58 50.27 61.97
CA ASN A 175 -5.08 51.10 63.07
C ASN A 175 -5.50 52.58 62.92
N LYS A 176 -5.51 53.12 61.71
CA LYS A 176 -5.90 54.50 61.43
C LYS A 176 -7.37 54.74 61.75
N VAL A 177 -8.25 53.83 61.33
CA VAL A 177 -9.69 53.90 61.61
C VAL A 177 -9.99 53.65 63.08
N ALA A 178 -9.35 52.65 63.71
CA ALA A 178 -9.58 52.34 65.13
C ALA A 178 -9.10 53.43 66.10
N ARG A 179 -8.14 54.26 65.70
CA ARG A 179 -7.60 55.37 66.51
C ARG A 179 -8.20 56.74 66.13
N ALA A 180 -9.12 56.78 65.17
CA ALA A 180 -9.73 58.03 64.73
C ALA A 180 -10.64 58.62 65.82
N GLY A 181 -10.43 59.89 66.13
CA GLY A 181 -11.22 60.65 67.10
C GLY A 181 -12.49 61.28 66.50
N GLU A 182 -13.26 61.96 67.33
CA GLU A 182 -14.50 62.68 66.94
C GLU A 182 -14.30 63.80 65.92
N THR A 183 -13.06 64.24 65.72
CA THR A 183 -12.69 65.35 64.84
C THR A 183 -11.94 64.91 63.58
N ASP A 184 -11.74 63.61 63.37
CA ASP A 184 -10.95 63.07 62.27
C ASP A 184 -11.84 62.84 61.02
N PHE A 185 -11.86 63.85 60.14
CA PHE A 185 -12.55 63.82 58.86
C PHE A 185 -11.56 63.98 57.71
N VAL A 186 -11.88 63.39 56.55
CA VAL A 186 -11.18 63.65 55.29
C VAL A 186 -12.15 64.09 54.19
N ASP A 187 -11.67 64.79 53.17
CA ASP A 187 -12.44 64.99 51.94
C ASP A 187 -12.47 63.71 51.07
N THR A 188 -13.17 63.76 49.94
CA THR A 188 -13.24 62.67 48.96
C THR A 188 -11.89 62.34 48.31
N GLU A 189 -10.88 63.20 48.45
CA GLU A 189 -9.52 62.99 47.98
C GLU A 189 -8.59 62.45 49.09
N GLY A 190 -9.13 62.20 50.29
CA GLY A 190 -8.38 61.67 51.43
C GLY A 190 -7.56 62.72 52.19
N ASN A 191 -7.73 64.01 51.92
CA ASN A 191 -7.04 65.07 52.66
C ASN A 191 -7.76 65.39 53.98
N PRO A 192 -7.05 65.62 55.10
CA PRO A 192 -7.68 65.98 56.37
C PRO A 192 -8.49 67.28 56.28
N VAL A 193 -9.72 67.28 56.77
CA VAL A 193 -10.59 68.46 56.85
C VAL A 193 -11.00 68.77 58.28
N ASN A 194 -11.19 70.05 58.60
CA ASN A 194 -11.57 70.50 59.93
C ASN A 194 -13.09 70.36 60.12
N GLY A 195 -13.51 69.25 60.76
CA GLY A 195 -14.90 69.00 61.15
C GLY A 195 -15.80 68.52 60.01
N ASN A 196 -17.09 68.36 60.33
CA ASN A 196 -18.09 67.84 59.40
C ASN A 196 -18.51 68.90 58.36
N GLN A 197 -17.82 68.92 57.22
CA GLN A 197 -18.15 69.75 56.05
C GLN A 197 -18.95 68.92 55.03
N ALA A 198 -19.66 69.57 54.11
CA ALA A 198 -20.42 68.86 53.07
C ALA A 198 -19.47 68.01 52.19
N GLY A 199 -19.67 66.68 52.19
CA GLY A 199 -18.80 65.72 51.49
C GLY A 199 -17.60 65.22 52.32
N ALA A 200 -17.47 65.64 53.58
CA ALA A 200 -16.45 65.10 54.48
C ALA A 200 -16.81 63.68 54.94
N ILE A 201 -15.80 62.80 54.93
CA ILE A 201 -15.89 61.40 55.31
C ILE A 201 -15.35 61.26 56.73
N GLU A 202 -16.19 60.76 57.63
CA GLU A 202 -15.82 60.48 59.01
C GLU A 202 -14.99 59.20 59.09
N ILE A 203 -13.70 59.29 59.46
CA ILE A 203 -12.77 58.15 59.37
C ILE A 203 -13.23 57.00 60.29
N ARG A 204 -13.72 57.30 61.50
CA ARG A 204 -14.18 56.27 62.46
C ARG A 204 -15.47 55.56 62.05
N ALA A 205 -16.23 56.11 61.10
CA ALA A 205 -17.45 55.51 60.57
C ALA A 205 -17.18 54.55 59.40
N LEU A 206 -15.93 54.45 58.94
CA LEU A 206 -15.55 53.57 57.84
C LEU A 206 -15.54 52.10 58.28
N SER A 207 -16.27 51.26 57.55
CA SER A 207 -16.16 49.80 57.67
C SER A 207 -14.86 49.30 57.05
N VAL A 208 -13.99 48.71 57.86
CA VAL A 208 -12.71 48.13 57.40
C VAL A 208 -12.85 46.62 57.23
N TYR A 209 -12.97 46.16 55.99
CA TYR A 209 -12.97 44.73 55.66
C TYR A 209 -11.53 44.21 55.51
N PRO A 210 -11.24 42.95 55.90
CA PRO A 210 -9.95 42.32 55.57
C PRO A 210 -9.78 42.25 54.05
N PRO A 211 -8.55 42.40 53.51
CA PRO A 211 -8.34 42.37 52.09
C PRO A 211 -8.68 41.01 51.50
N TYR A 212 -9.20 41.02 50.28
CA TYR A 212 -9.52 39.79 49.57
C TYR A 212 -8.23 39.08 49.17
N THR A 213 -8.09 37.81 49.57
CA THR A 213 -7.05 36.92 49.05
C THR A 213 -7.64 36.14 47.86
N PRO A 214 -7.16 36.36 46.63
CA PRO A 214 -7.70 35.71 45.45
C PRO A 214 -7.51 34.20 45.56
N LYS A 215 -8.61 33.45 45.40
CA LYS A 215 -8.59 31.99 45.47
C LYS A 215 -9.33 31.39 44.29
N ILE A 216 -8.63 30.56 43.51
CA ILE A 216 -9.19 29.89 42.34
C ILE A 216 -9.74 28.54 42.78
N LYS A 217 -11.02 28.30 42.52
CA LYS A 217 -11.69 27.00 42.68
C LYS A 217 -11.32 26.03 41.57
N SER A 218 -11.34 26.49 40.33
CA SER A 218 -10.96 25.70 39.15
C SER A 218 -10.34 26.57 38.07
N ILE A 219 -9.44 25.97 37.29
CA ILE A 219 -8.75 26.62 36.18
C ILE A 219 -8.85 25.71 34.95
N THR A 220 -9.34 26.24 33.84
CA THR A 220 -9.48 25.51 32.57
C THR A 220 -8.77 26.27 31.47
N LEU A 221 -8.16 25.53 30.54
CA LEU A 221 -7.41 26.09 29.44
C LEU A 221 -7.97 25.58 28.11
N ASP A 222 -8.46 26.50 27.29
CA ASP A 222 -8.82 26.23 25.90
C ASP A 222 -7.74 26.78 24.97
N TYR A 223 -7.40 26.04 23.92
CA TYR A 223 -6.38 26.49 22.96
C TYR A 223 -6.70 26.08 21.53
N GLN A 224 -6.15 26.83 20.58
CA GLN A 224 -6.13 26.51 19.16
C GLN A 224 -4.70 26.68 18.64
N ALA A 225 -4.23 25.75 17.81
CA ALA A 225 -2.91 25.78 17.21
C ALA A 225 -3.00 25.37 15.74
N SER A 226 -2.23 26.03 14.87
CA SER A 226 -2.12 25.73 13.45
C SER A 226 -0.66 25.72 13.02
N ALA A 227 -0.33 24.83 12.08
CA ALA A 227 0.98 24.77 11.46
C ALA A 227 0.80 24.67 9.95
N GLU A 228 1.62 25.41 9.22
CA GLU A 228 1.67 25.36 7.76
C GLU A 228 2.89 24.57 7.33
N ILE A 229 2.69 23.59 6.45
CA ILE A 229 3.75 22.74 5.89
C ILE A 229 3.87 23.07 4.41
N HIS A 230 4.97 23.71 4.03
CA HIS A 230 5.27 24.00 2.64
C HIS A 230 6.00 22.80 2.01
N LEU A 231 5.35 22.16 1.03
CA LEU A 231 5.91 20.98 0.36
C LEU A 231 7.02 21.30 -0.66
N ARG A 232 7.02 22.52 -1.23
CA ARG A 232 7.95 22.91 -2.31
C ARG A 232 9.26 23.52 -1.84
N THR A 233 9.32 24.02 -0.62
CA THR A 233 10.54 24.66 -0.11
C THR A 233 11.37 23.61 0.60
N THR A 234 12.51 23.23 0.02
CA THR A 234 13.56 22.48 0.71
C THR A 234 14.22 23.41 1.73
N ALA A 235 13.51 23.75 2.81
CA ALA A 235 14.10 24.52 3.87
C ALA A 235 14.95 23.57 4.71
N SER A 236 16.24 23.89 4.79
CA SER A 236 17.26 23.42 5.73
C SER A 236 16.90 23.59 7.22
N ASN A 237 15.63 23.87 7.54
CA ASN A 237 15.11 24.03 8.88
C ASN A 237 14.31 22.77 9.28
N PRO A 238 14.84 21.94 10.19
CA PRO A 238 14.16 20.74 10.70
C PRO A 238 12.89 21.03 11.53
N THR A 239 12.51 22.32 11.67
CA THR A 239 11.36 22.79 12.44
C THR A 239 10.05 22.84 11.66
N GLN A 240 10.05 22.58 10.35
CA GLN A 240 8.82 22.46 9.57
C GLN A 240 8.27 21.02 9.64
N GLY A 241 6.95 20.89 9.81
CA GLY A 241 6.27 19.60 9.83
C GLY A 241 6.60 18.74 8.61
N GLN A 242 6.56 17.42 8.79
CA GLN A 242 6.93 16.44 7.77
C GLN A 242 5.68 15.68 7.35
N ILE A 243 5.56 15.36 6.06
CA ILE A 243 4.46 14.52 5.56
C ILE A 243 5.08 13.28 4.95
N PHE A 244 4.73 12.13 5.52
CA PHE A 244 5.15 10.83 5.05
C PHE A 244 4.00 10.14 4.33
N GLN A 245 4.26 9.65 3.12
CA GLN A 245 3.39 8.72 2.43
C GLN A 245 3.75 7.30 2.79
N LEU A 246 2.77 6.50 3.22
CA LEU A 246 2.96 5.08 3.49
C LEU A 246 2.81 4.28 2.19
N HIS A 247 3.79 3.44 1.92
CA HIS A 247 3.82 2.49 0.80
C HIS A 247 3.77 1.04 1.35
N PRO A 248 3.44 0.03 0.52
CA PRO A 248 3.35 -1.36 0.97
C PRO A 248 4.55 -1.89 1.76
N PHE A 249 5.76 -1.39 1.46
CA PHE A 249 7.02 -1.90 2.03
C PHE A 249 7.82 -0.85 2.80
N GLY A 250 7.29 0.36 2.97
CA GLY A 250 8.06 1.47 3.53
C GLY A 250 7.31 2.79 3.50
N TYR A 251 8.04 3.90 3.53
CA TYR A 251 7.47 5.24 3.52
C TYR A 251 8.30 6.19 2.67
N LEU A 252 7.72 7.35 2.40
CA LEU A 252 8.35 8.38 1.58
C LEU A 252 8.11 9.76 2.20
N ASP A 253 9.16 10.51 2.48
CA ASP A 253 9.05 11.93 2.86
C ASP A 253 8.75 12.77 1.62
N LEU A 254 7.53 13.31 1.53
CA LEU A 254 7.07 14.11 0.38
C LEU A 254 7.93 15.35 0.12
N ARG A 255 8.73 15.82 1.07
CA ARG A 255 9.62 16.98 0.83
C ARG A 255 10.89 16.60 0.07
N GLN A 256 11.21 15.30 0.02
CA GLN A 256 12.39 14.77 -0.68
C GLN A 256 12.04 14.22 -2.08
N THR A 257 10.77 14.23 -2.48
CA THR A 257 10.27 13.57 -3.70
C THR A 257 10.27 14.43 -4.96
N ALA A 258 10.07 15.74 -4.85
CA ALA A 258 10.05 16.59 -6.05
C ALA A 258 11.47 16.92 -6.49
N ASP A 259 11.73 16.81 -7.80
CA ASP A 259 12.94 17.44 -8.35
C ASP A 259 12.76 18.95 -8.20
N PRO A 260 13.61 19.65 -7.43
CA PRO A 260 13.53 21.10 -7.32
C PRO A 260 13.63 21.79 -8.69
N ALA A 261 14.20 21.12 -9.69
CA ALA A 261 14.37 21.61 -11.04
C ALA A 261 13.17 21.38 -11.97
N ASP A 262 12.17 20.56 -11.59
CA ASP A 262 10.99 20.27 -12.41
C ASP A 262 9.71 20.97 -11.88
N PRO A 263 9.23 22.03 -12.54
CA PRO A 263 8.02 22.75 -12.14
C PRO A 263 6.75 21.89 -12.18
N SER A 264 6.74 20.83 -12.99
CA SER A 264 5.58 19.95 -13.21
C SER A 264 5.38 18.88 -12.15
N SER A 265 6.35 18.72 -11.23
CA SER A 265 6.23 17.81 -10.10
C SER A 265 4.99 18.13 -9.25
N CYS A 266 4.04 17.20 -9.24
CA CYS A 266 2.82 17.24 -8.44
C CYS A 266 3.03 16.47 -7.12
N TYR A 267 2.59 17.06 -6.01
CA TYR A 267 2.53 16.36 -4.73
C TYR A 267 1.13 15.77 -4.57
N TYR A 268 1.04 14.45 -4.53
CA TYR A 268 -0.20 13.76 -4.20
C TYR A 268 -0.26 13.54 -2.69
N LEU A 269 -1.46 13.59 -2.10
CA LEU A 269 -1.61 13.23 -0.69
C LEU A 269 -1.45 11.72 -0.48
N LEU A 270 -1.99 10.92 -1.41
CA LEU A 270 -1.93 9.47 -1.40
C LEU A 270 -0.93 8.97 -2.47
N PRO A 271 -0.24 7.84 -2.22
CA PRO A 271 0.53 7.14 -3.25
C PRO A 271 -0.30 6.89 -4.51
N GLN A 272 0.30 7.10 -5.68
CA GLN A 272 -0.30 6.77 -6.97
C GLN A 272 0.31 5.46 -7.49
N TYR A 273 -0.54 4.51 -7.87
CA TYR A 273 -0.17 3.25 -8.52
C TYR A 273 -0.96 3.16 -9.84
N GLU A 274 -0.33 3.58 -10.93
CA GLU A 274 -0.95 3.61 -12.26
C GLU A 274 -0.71 2.32 -13.04
N ASP A 275 0.31 1.56 -12.65
CA ASP A 275 0.69 0.30 -13.27
C ASP A 275 -0.27 -0.83 -12.86
N GLU A 276 -0.71 -1.64 -13.82
CA GLU A 276 -1.54 -2.84 -13.56
C GLU A 276 -0.70 -3.95 -12.92
N GLY A 277 0.57 -4.08 -13.33
CA GLY A 277 1.50 -5.10 -12.84
C GLY A 277 2.88 -4.53 -12.50
N CYS A 278 3.45 -4.98 -11.38
CA CYS A 278 4.78 -4.57 -10.91
C CYS A 278 5.56 -5.76 -10.35
N LEU A 279 6.80 -5.94 -10.80
CA LEU A 279 7.78 -6.87 -10.26
C LEU A 279 8.95 -6.08 -9.65
N PHE A 280 9.27 -6.33 -8.38
CA PHE A 280 10.41 -5.74 -7.69
C PHE A 280 11.49 -6.80 -7.44
N ILE A 281 12.75 -6.52 -7.84
CA ILE A 281 13.88 -7.43 -7.72
C ILE A 281 14.98 -6.76 -6.87
N GLY A 282 15.25 -7.30 -5.69
CA GLY A 282 16.29 -6.80 -4.79
C GLY A 282 17.60 -7.57 -4.94
N ILE A 283 18.65 -6.90 -5.42
CA ILE A 283 19.98 -7.50 -5.64
C ILE A 283 20.92 -7.12 -4.50
N ARG A 284 21.44 -8.15 -3.80
CA ARG A 284 22.45 -7.99 -2.75
C ARG A 284 23.86 -7.92 -3.34
N ASN A 285 24.78 -7.24 -2.64
CA ASN A 285 26.21 -7.21 -2.94
C ASN A 285 26.61 -6.72 -4.35
N LEU A 286 25.69 -6.08 -5.08
CA LEU A 286 25.98 -5.41 -6.35
C LEU A 286 26.83 -4.16 -6.10
N GLN A 287 27.79 -3.86 -6.98
CA GLN A 287 28.67 -2.69 -6.90
C GLN A 287 28.53 -1.82 -8.16
N PRO A 288 27.55 -0.91 -8.23
CA PRO A 288 27.39 -0.06 -9.40
C PRO A 288 28.60 0.88 -9.62
N PRO A 289 29.00 1.15 -10.88
CA PRO A 289 28.45 0.58 -12.10
C PRO A 289 28.92 -0.87 -12.32
N GLN A 290 27.99 -1.79 -12.61
CA GLN A 290 28.29 -3.21 -12.81
C GLN A 290 27.29 -3.84 -13.79
N GLN A 291 27.77 -4.79 -14.60
CA GLN A 291 26.90 -5.61 -15.43
C GLN A 291 26.21 -6.70 -14.62
N LEU A 292 24.93 -6.87 -14.85
CA LEU A 292 24.08 -7.88 -14.21
C LEU A 292 23.31 -8.63 -15.30
N THR A 293 23.43 -9.95 -15.29
CA THR A 293 22.65 -10.82 -16.16
C THR A 293 21.59 -11.54 -15.33
N LEU A 294 20.35 -11.52 -15.78
CA LEU A 294 19.22 -12.19 -15.11
C LEU A 294 18.57 -13.17 -16.09
N LEU A 295 18.61 -14.46 -15.76
CA LEU A 295 17.81 -15.49 -16.42
C LEU A 295 16.41 -15.45 -15.84
N PHE A 296 15.42 -15.21 -16.69
CA PHE A 296 14.01 -15.41 -16.40
C PHE A 296 13.61 -16.75 -16.97
N GLN A 297 13.27 -17.70 -16.09
CA GLN A 297 12.64 -18.94 -16.49
C GLN A 297 11.14 -18.79 -16.35
N LEU A 298 10.43 -18.86 -17.47
CA LEU A 298 8.99 -18.65 -17.57
C LEU A 298 8.27 -19.92 -18.01
N VAL A 299 7.02 -20.08 -17.57
CA VAL A 299 6.16 -21.20 -17.95
C VAL A 299 5.52 -20.89 -19.30
N SER A 300 6.02 -21.48 -20.38
CA SER A 300 5.51 -21.26 -21.74
C SER A 300 4.00 -21.49 -21.84
N GLY A 301 3.26 -20.48 -22.31
CA GLY A 301 1.82 -20.56 -22.57
C GLY A 301 0.89 -20.47 -21.36
N SER A 302 1.43 -20.16 -20.17
CA SER A 302 0.62 -19.78 -19.00
C SER A 302 -0.03 -18.40 -19.14
N GLY A 303 0.63 -17.47 -19.84
CA GLY A 303 0.11 -16.15 -20.13
C GLY A 303 -1.08 -16.18 -21.10
N ASN A 304 -1.99 -15.21 -20.96
CA ASN A 304 -3.16 -15.11 -21.84
C ASN A 304 -2.77 -14.63 -23.25
N ALA A 305 -2.84 -15.55 -24.22
CA ALA A 305 -2.46 -15.30 -25.61
C ALA A 305 -3.46 -14.45 -26.41
N ASP A 306 -4.67 -14.22 -25.89
CA ASP A 306 -5.71 -13.40 -26.57
C ASP A 306 -5.48 -11.90 -26.36
N LEU A 307 -4.63 -11.54 -25.40
CA LEU A 307 -4.29 -10.16 -25.09
C LEU A 307 -3.05 -9.72 -25.88
N ALA A 308 -2.98 -8.43 -26.19
CA ALA A 308 -1.78 -7.86 -26.79
C ALA A 308 -0.61 -7.89 -25.81
N ASN A 309 0.58 -8.21 -26.30
CA ASN A 309 1.79 -8.23 -25.49
C ASN A 309 2.02 -6.85 -24.84
N PRO A 310 2.17 -6.79 -23.51
CA PRO A 310 2.38 -5.54 -22.80
C PRO A 310 3.81 -5.03 -22.98
N GLU A 311 3.98 -3.70 -22.90
CA GLU A 311 5.29 -3.07 -22.91
C GLU A 311 5.86 -3.03 -21.50
N ILE A 312 7.04 -3.61 -21.30
CA ILE A 312 7.70 -3.68 -20.00
C ILE A 312 8.63 -2.49 -19.81
N GLN A 313 8.37 -1.72 -18.76
CA GLN A 313 9.20 -0.59 -18.38
C GLN A 313 10.13 -0.97 -17.24
N TRP A 314 11.43 -0.94 -17.51
CA TRP A 314 12.46 -1.22 -16.51
C TRP A 314 12.93 0.07 -15.83
N SER A 315 13.05 0.01 -14.51
CA SER A 315 13.58 1.08 -13.67
C SER A 315 14.45 0.55 -12.54
N TYR A 316 15.34 1.40 -12.01
CA TYR A 316 16.14 1.12 -10.82
C TYR A 316 15.91 2.19 -9.76
N LEU A 317 16.20 1.84 -8.50
CA LEU A 317 16.02 2.75 -7.38
C LEU A 317 17.29 3.56 -7.10
N ALA A 318 17.12 4.89 -7.06
CA ALA A 318 18.15 5.85 -6.67
C ALA A 318 17.58 6.77 -5.56
N GLY A 319 18.09 6.62 -4.34
CA GLY A 319 17.46 7.11 -3.12
C GLY A 319 16.04 6.57 -3.00
N ASP A 320 15.07 7.46 -2.92
CA ASP A 320 13.64 7.13 -2.87
C ASP A 320 12.92 7.33 -4.21
N ARG A 321 13.66 7.35 -5.33
CA ARG A 321 13.09 7.60 -6.66
C ARG A 321 13.38 6.45 -7.63
N TRP A 322 12.36 6.06 -8.36
CA TRP A 322 12.50 5.18 -9.51
C TRP A 322 13.03 5.97 -10.69
N GLN A 323 14.17 5.55 -11.22
CA GLN A 323 14.73 6.10 -12.45
C GLN A 323 14.58 5.06 -13.57
N PRO A 324 14.07 5.44 -14.75
CA PRO A 324 14.00 4.53 -15.87
C PRO A 324 15.41 4.17 -16.35
N PHE A 325 15.61 2.91 -16.73
CA PHE A 325 16.81 2.53 -17.46
C PHE A 325 16.82 3.21 -18.82
N GLN A 326 18.00 3.67 -19.26
CA GLN A 326 18.16 4.16 -20.63
C GLN A 326 18.33 2.95 -21.58
N ASN A 327 18.12 3.18 -22.87
CA ASN A 327 18.25 2.11 -23.87
C ASN A 327 19.67 1.51 -23.89
N GLU A 328 20.69 2.30 -23.59
CA GLU A 328 22.08 1.85 -23.52
C GLU A 328 22.38 1.01 -22.26
N ASP A 329 21.56 1.13 -21.22
CA ASP A 329 21.73 0.37 -19.99
C ASP A 329 21.21 -1.06 -20.14
N ILE A 330 20.27 -1.33 -21.04
CA ILE A 330 19.78 -2.68 -21.36
C ILE A 330 20.55 -3.20 -22.56
N LEU A 331 21.65 -3.91 -22.30
CA LEU A 331 22.58 -4.38 -23.34
C LEU A 331 21.94 -5.41 -24.28
N SER A 332 21.07 -6.27 -23.76
CA SER A 332 20.32 -7.26 -24.54
C SER A 332 19.16 -7.82 -23.74
N ASP A 333 18.05 -8.08 -24.40
CA ASP A 333 16.91 -8.83 -23.86
C ASP A 333 16.56 -9.98 -24.83
N SER A 334 16.70 -11.22 -24.35
CA SER A 334 16.31 -12.42 -25.10
C SER A 334 14.97 -13.03 -24.66
N THR A 335 14.28 -12.38 -23.72
CA THR A 335 12.96 -12.80 -23.20
C THR A 335 11.79 -12.32 -24.05
N ASN A 336 12.04 -11.51 -25.09
CA ASN A 336 11.03 -10.84 -25.90
C ASN A 336 10.02 -10.04 -25.06
N GLY A 337 10.51 -9.28 -24.07
CA GLY A 337 9.64 -8.55 -23.14
C GLY A 337 8.95 -9.50 -22.14
N LEU A 338 9.72 -10.38 -21.50
CA LEU A 338 9.25 -11.41 -20.56
C LEU A 338 8.10 -12.29 -21.09
N MET A 339 8.03 -12.49 -22.41
CA MET A 339 7.09 -13.43 -23.02
C MET A 339 7.67 -14.84 -23.16
N ASP A 340 9.01 -14.93 -23.14
CA ASP A 340 9.76 -16.16 -23.29
C ASP A 340 10.84 -16.29 -22.21
N SER A 341 11.22 -17.54 -21.91
CA SER A 341 12.39 -17.77 -21.06
C SER A 341 13.64 -17.23 -21.74
N GLY A 342 14.47 -16.50 -21.01
CA GLY A 342 15.63 -15.85 -21.60
C GLY A 342 16.44 -15.06 -20.58
N ILE A 343 17.53 -14.48 -21.04
CA ILE A 343 18.44 -13.67 -20.23
C ILE A 343 18.29 -12.20 -20.62
N VAL A 344 18.14 -11.35 -19.61
CA VAL A 344 18.25 -9.88 -19.75
C VAL A 344 19.60 -9.43 -19.19
N HIS A 345 20.32 -8.65 -19.96
CA HIS A 345 21.62 -8.08 -19.59
C HIS A 345 21.48 -6.58 -19.31
N PHE A 346 21.73 -6.20 -18.07
CA PHE A 346 21.72 -4.82 -17.61
C PHE A 346 23.14 -4.32 -17.34
N THR A 347 23.40 -3.05 -17.63
CA THR A 347 24.47 -2.26 -17.02
C THR A 347 23.81 -1.43 -15.93
N ILE A 348 24.07 -1.75 -14.67
CA ILE A 348 23.46 -1.02 -13.56
C ILE A 348 24.19 0.31 -13.38
N PRO A 349 23.49 1.46 -13.44
CA PRO A 349 24.13 2.77 -13.37
C PRO A 349 24.72 3.07 -11.99
N ALA A 350 25.77 3.89 -11.93
CA ALA A 350 26.41 4.33 -10.69
C ALA A 350 25.47 5.08 -9.73
N ALA A 351 24.35 5.61 -10.25
CA ALA A 351 23.32 6.29 -9.46
C ALA A 351 22.43 5.34 -8.65
N ALA A 352 22.45 4.02 -8.92
CA ALA A 352 21.67 3.05 -8.16
C ALA A 352 22.19 2.97 -6.72
N THR A 353 21.32 3.14 -5.73
CA THR A 353 21.71 3.21 -4.31
C THR A 353 21.11 2.09 -3.48
N GLN A 354 21.75 1.76 -2.36
CA GLN A 354 21.24 0.79 -1.38
C GLN A 354 20.37 1.39 -0.28
N GLN A 355 20.48 2.70 -0.06
CA GLN A 355 19.77 3.42 1.01
C GLN A 355 18.50 4.04 0.44
N ASN A 356 17.37 3.67 1.04
CA ASN A 356 16.04 4.14 0.70
C ASN A 356 15.09 3.85 1.87
N HIS A 357 13.96 4.54 1.90
CA HIS A 357 12.90 4.38 2.89
C HIS A 357 11.66 3.68 2.33
N ARG A 358 11.55 3.56 1.00
CA ARG A 358 10.41 2.93 0.32
C ARG A 358 10.38 1.41 0.33
N LEU A 359 11.56 0.79 0.33
CA LEU A 359 11.80 -0.65 0.26
C LEU A 359 12.85 -1.05 1.31
N PRO A 360 13.02 -2.35 1.59
CA PRO A 360 14.09 -2.82 2.48
C PRO A 360 15.47 -2.29 2.05
N ALA A 361 16.18 -1.66 2.99
CA ALA A 361 17.51 -1.11 2.78
C ALA A 361 18.58 -2.22 2.64
N GLY A 362 19.74 -1.88 2.05
CA GLY A 362 20.87 -2.80 1.88
C GLY A 362 20.82 -3.65 0.60
N LEU A 363 19.85 -3.39 -0.29
CA LEU A 363 19.70 -4.03 -1.60
C LEU A 363 19.64 -2.96 -2.68
N HIS A 364 20.11 -3.29 -3.88
CA HIS A 364 19.83 -2.51 -5.08
C HIS A 364 18.54 -3.02 -5.71
N TRP A 365 17.56 -2.13 -5.85
CA TRP A 365 16.24 -2.50 -6.33
C TRP A 365 16.07 -2.20 -7.81
N LEU A 366 15.65 -3.21 -8.55
CA LEU A 366 15.17 -3.10 -9.92
C LEU A 366 13.66 -3.30 -9.92
N ARG A 367 12.98 -2.70 -10.89
CA ARG A 367 11.54 -2.80 -11.06
C ARG A 367 11.18 -2.93 -12.53
N ALA A 368 10.33 -3.90 -12.83
CA ALA A 368 9.63 -4.01 -14.11
C ALA A 368 8.15 -3.66 -13.90
N THR A 369 7.60 -2.76 -14.71
CA THR A 369 6.18 -2.40 -14.64
C THR A 369 5.49 -2.54 -15.99
N VAL A 370 4.19 -2.78 -15.95
CA VAL A 370 3.30 -2.78 -17.10
C VAL A 370 2.03 -2.01 -16.78
N SER A 371 1.58 -1.17 -17.72
CA SER A 371 0.39 -0.33 -17.53
C SER A 371 -0.91 -1.03 -17.91
N ASN A 372 -0.84 -2.08 -18.73
CA ASN A 372 -2.00 -2.86 -19.17
C ASN A 372 -1.61 -4.31 -19.52
N HIS A 373 -2.62 -5.18 -19.63
CA HIS A 373 -2.52 -6.59 -20.01
C HIS A 373 -1.50 -7.39 -19.19
N ALA A 374 -1.37 -7.12 -17.88
CA ALA A 374 -0.42 -7.85 -17.03
C ALA A 374 -0.61 -9.38 -17.07
N ILE A 375 -1.85 -9.85 -17.26
CA ILE A 375 -2.23 -11.27 -17.35
C ILE A 375 -1.72 -11.94 -18.65
N ALA A 376 -1.28 -11.16 -19.64
CA ALA A 376 -0.64 -11.71 -20.85
C ALA A 376 0.76 -12.24 -20.57
N ILE A 377 1.43 -11.75 -19.52
CA ILE A 377 2.79 -12.18 -19.15
C ILE A 377 2.71 -13.59 -18.57
N PRO A 378 3.54 -14.55 -19.05
CA PRO A 378 3.61 -15.89 -18.47
C PRO A 378 4.08 -15.91 -17.02
N ASP A 379 3.66 -16.94 -16.29
CA ASP A 379 4.10 -17.19 -14.93
C ASP A 379 5.62 -17.38 -14.85
N ALA A 380 6.25 -16.70 -13.90
CA ALA A 380 7.67 -16.84 -13.62
C ALA A 380 7.92 -18.07 -12.72
N LEU A 381 8.72 -19.01 -13.21
CA LEU A 381 9.16 -20.17 -12.44
C LEU A 381 10.35 -19.83 -11.55
N ASP A 382 11.32 -19.10 -12.09
CA ASP A 382 12.57 -18.77 -11.40
C ASP A 382 13.24 -17.54 -12.03
N ILE A 383 14.03 -16.83 -11.23
CA ILE A 383 14.86 -15.72 -11.68
C ILE A 383 16.26 -15.90 -11.11
N ARG A 384 17.27 -16.06 -11.97
CA ARG A 384 18.65 -16.32 -11.54
C ARG A 384 19.63 -15.28 -12.02
N THR A 385 20.52 -14.86 -11.12
CA THR A 385 21.58 -13.89 -11.40
C THR A 385 22.82 -14.54 -12.04
N GLN A 386 23.59 -13.75 -12.78
CA GLN A 386 24.88 -14.15 -13.36
C GLN A 386 24.78 -15.34 -14.32
N ALA A 387 23.65 -15.44 -15.02
CA ALA A 387 23.39 -16.48 -16.01
C ALA A 387 24.06 -16.15 -17.35
N VAL A 388 24.50 -17.19 -18.06
CA VAL A 388 25.03 -17.15 -19.42
C VAL A 388 24.61 -18.41 -20.18
N THR A 389 24.57 -18.33 -21.51
CA THR A 389 24.29 -19.49 -22.36
C THR A 389 25.60 -20.20 -22.72
N ALA A 390 25.63 -21.53 -22.59
CA ALA A 390 26.72 -22.38 -23.05
C ALA A 390 26.26 -23.25 -24.22
N THR A 391 27.12 -23.42 -25.22
CA THR A 391 26.86 -24.26 -26.39
C THR A 391 27.68 -25.54 -26.34
N PHE A 392 27.09 -26.63 -26.83
CA PHE A 392 27.78 -27.91 -26.95
C PHE A 392 28.88 -27.83 -28.01
N ILE A 393 30.07 -28.34 -27.67
CA ILE A 393 31.20 -28.51 -28.58
C ILE A 393 31.40 -30.00 -28.79
N ASP A 394 31.28 -30.46 -30.02
CA ASP A 394 31.50 -31.87 -30.34
C ASP A 394 32.99 -32.23 -30.30
N GLN A 395 33.28 -33.35 -29.64
CA GLN A 395 34.62 -33.92 -29.43
C GLN A 395 34.59 -35.40 -29.82
N ASP A 396 33.95 -35.71 -30.96
CA ASP A 396 33.63 -37.07 -31.41
C ASP A 396 32.79 -37.84 -30.37
N ASN A 397 31.82 -37.16 -29.76
CA ASN A 397 30.94 -37.77 -28.77
C ASN A 397 29.98 -38.76 -29.45
N ASP A 398 29.41 -39.69 -28.66
CA ASP A 398 28.39 -40.60 -29.18
C ASP A 398 27.20 -39.81 -29.77
N PRO A 399 26.84 -40.01 -31.06
CA PRO A 399 25.70 -39.34 -31.68
C PRO A 399 24.37 -39.59 -30.96
N GLN A 400 24.25 -40.67 -30.17
CA GLN A 400 23.06 -40.97 -29.38
C GLN A 400 22.83 -39.97 -28.25
N HIS A 401 23.84 -39.25 -27.78
CA HIS A 401 23.67 -38.30 -26.66
C HIS A 401 22.69 -37.17 -27.03
N LEU A 402 22.53 -36.83 -28.32
CA LEU A 402 21.59 -35.82 -28.79
C LEU A 402 20.14 -36.35 -28.92
N SER A 403 19.87 -37.62 -28.59
CA SER A 403 18.50 -38.17 -28.59
C SER A 403 17.64 -37.58 -27.48
N GLN A 404 18.26 -37.22 -26.37
CA GLN A 404 17.61 -36.65 -25.20
C GLN A 404 18.34 -35.37 -24.79
N PRO A 405 17.62 -34.38 -24.26
CA PRO A 405 18.27 -33.21 -23.70
C PRO A 405 19.15 -33.63 -22.51
N LEU A 406 20.31 -32.98 -22.38
CA LEU A 406 21.15 -33.11 -21.18
C LEU A 406 20.30 -32.72 -19.96
N ALA A 407 20.19 -33.64 -19.00
CA ALA A 407 19.38 -33.42 -17.81
C ALA A 407 19.84 -32.19 -17.00
N ALA A 408 18.89 -31.61 -16.25
CA ALA A 408 19.20 -30.57 -15.29
C ALA A 408 20.29 -31.00 -14.28
N ASN A 409 21.12 -30.05 -13.89
CA ASN A 409 22.23 -30.15 -12.94
C ASN A 409 23.35 -31.12 -13.35
N ALA A 410 23.43 -31.48 -14.64
CA ALA A 410 24.50 -32.32 -15.16
C ALA A 410 25.86 -31.58 -15.20
N ILE A 411 25.86 -30.31 -15.59
CA ILE A 411 27.07 -29.47 -15.58
C ILE A 411 27.30 -28.90 -14.18
N GLN A 412 28.40 -29.30 -13.55
CA GLN A 412 28.74 -28.93 -12.16
C GLN A 412 30.11 -28.26 -12.00
N ALA A 413 30.95 -28.28 -13.04
CA ALA A 413 32.30 -27.74 -12.99
C ALA A 413 32.78 -27.30 -14.37
N LEU A 414 33.75 -26.38 -14.37
CA LEU A 414 34.49 -25.97 -15.55
C LEU A 414 35.60 -26.98 -15.86
N VAL A 415 35.93 -27.12 -17.15
CA VAL A 415 37.08 -27.92 -17.61
C VAL A 415 38.38 -27.35 -17.02
N GLU A 416 38.59 -26.05 -17.19
CA GLU A 416 39.67 -25.30 -16.56
C GLU A 416 39.13 -24.55 -15.34
N ARG A 417 39.70 -24.81 -14.15
CA ARG A 417 39.25 -24.16 -12.92
C ARG A 417 39.73 -22.71 -12.87
N THR A 418 38.79 -21.79 -12.77
CA THR A 418 39.07 -20.37 -12.52
C THR A 418 38.84 -20.07 -11.03
N PRO A 419 39.86 -19.64 -10.26
CA PRO A 419 39.72 -19.38 -8.81
C PRO A 419 38.65 -18.35 -8.43
N ALA A 420 38.29 -17.44 -9.34
CA ALA A 420 37.24 -16.44 -9.14
C ALA A 420 35.81 -17.02 -9.25
N ILE A 421 35.65 -18.24 -9.77
CA ILE A 421 34.35 -18.91 -9.93
C ILE A 421 34.25 -19.99 -8.86
N SER A 422 33.36 -19.79 -7.89
CA SER A 422 33.14 -20.75 -6.80
C SER A 422 32.35 -21.97 -7.25
N THR A 423 31.29 -21.77 -8.03
CA THR A 423 30.37 -22.82 -8.47
C THR A 423 29.80 -22.50 -9.86
N VAL A 424 29.45 -23.56 -10.59
CA VAL A 424 28.68 -23.49 -11.84
C VAL A 424 27.54 -24.49 -11.73
N ALA A 425 26.35 -24.12 -12.20
CA ALA A 425 25.18 -24.99 -12.22
C ALA A 425 24.35 -24.76 -13.48
N GLN A 426 23.79 -25.83 -14.01
CA GLN A 426 22.86 -25.84 -15.14
C GLN A 426 21.49 -26.28 -14.62
N PRO A 427 20.64 -25.38 -14.11
CA PRO A 427 19.41 -25.79 -13.42
C PRO A 427 18.33 -26.41 -14.30
N TYR A 428 18.39 -26.20 -15.62
CA TYR A 428 17.40 -26.67 -16.58
C TYR A 428 18.05 -27.53 -17.64
N SER A 429 17.28 -28.43 -18.24
CA SER A 429 17.77 -29.31 -19.30
C SER A 429 18.26 -28.52 -20.52
N SER A 430 19.20 -29.07 -21.28
CA SER A 430 19.66 -28.44 -22.52
C SER A 430 18.56 -28.42 -23.59
N PHE A 431 18.66 -27.52 -24.56
CA PHE A 431 17.70 -27.40 -25.65
C PHE A 431 18.39 -27.37 -27.02
N GLY A 432 17.62 -27.58 -28.10
CA GLY A 432 18.08 -27.40 -29.48
C GLY A 432 18.92 -28.53 -30.09
N GLY A 433 19.26 -29.57 -29.32
CA GLY A 433 19.98 -30.75 -29.82
C GLY A 433 19.20 -31.51 -30.90
N ARG A 434 19.90 -31.98 -31.94
CA ARG A 434 19.33 -32.83 -33.00
C ARG A 434 20.29 -33.97 -33.32
N GLN A 435 19.76 -35.19 -33.37
CA GLN A 435 20.55 -36.33 -33.83
C GLN A 435 20.91 -36.21 -35.31
N LYS A 436 21.98 -36.89 -35.70
CA LYS A 436 22.29 -37.11 -37.11
C LYS A 436 21.11 -37.78 -37.80
N GLU A 437 20.70 -37.21 -38.93
CA GLU A 437 19.56 -37.71 -39.72
C GLU A 437 19.77 -39.18 -40.11
N THR A 438 18.74 -40.01 -39.91
CA THR A 438 18.75 -41.42 -40.34
C THR A 438 18.44 -41.54 -41.83
N ASN A 439 18.88 -42.63 -42.48
CA ASN A 439 18.59 -42.86 -43.90
C ASN A 439 17.09 -42.81 -44.21
N ARG A 440 16.23 -43.37 -43.34
CA ARG A 440 14.78 -43.35 -43.51
C ARG A 440 14.23 -41.92 -43.42
N ALA A 441 14.63 -41.16 -42.40
CA ALA A 441 14.23 -39.76 -42.25
C ALA A 441 14.70 -38.91 -43.44
N PHE A 442 15.93 -39.14 -43.92
CA PHE A 442 16.46 -38.51 -45.13
C PHE A 442 15.60 -38.80 -46.37
N TYR A 443 15.24 -40.06 -46.63
CA TYR A 443 14.39 -40.41 -47.78
C TYR A 443 12.99 -39.78 -47.67
N THR A 444 12.42 -39.74 -46.48
CA THR A 444 11.15 -39.04 -46.22
C THR A 444 11.30 -37.55 -46.51
N ARG A 445 12.27 -36.87 -45.90
CA ARG A 445 12.52 -35.43 -46.07
C ARG A 445 12.77 -35.08 -47.54
N VAL A 446 13.58 -35.84 -48.27
CA VAL A 446 13.84 -35.60 -49.69
C VAL A 446 12.59 -35.78 -50.53
N SER A 447 11.79 -36.82 -50.23
CA SER A 447 10.54 -37.08 -50.95
C SER A 447 9.50 -35.99 -50.70
N GLU A 448 9.39 -35.51 -49.46
CA GLU A 448 8.55 -34.37 -49.09
C GLU A 448 9.05 -33.10 -49.81
N ARG A 449 10.35 -32.81 -49.73
CA ARG A 449 11.02 -31.69 -50.40
C ARG A 449 10.73 -31.61 -51.90
N LEU A 450 10.79 -32.75 -52.59
CA LEU A 450 10.53 -32.83 -54.03
C LEU A 450 9.06 -32.57 -54.38
N ARG A 451 8.14 -32.89 -53.47
CA ARG A 451 6.70 -32.64 -53.62
C ARG A 451 6.36 -31.17 -53.43
N HIS A 452 6.72 -30.58 -52.28
CA HIS A 452 6.38 -29.19 -51.97
C HIS A 452 7.34 -28.16 -52.61
N LYS A 453 8.51 -28.59 -53.10
CA LYS A 453 9.52 -27.75 -53.78
C LYS A 453 9.93 -26.50 -52.98
N TYR A 454 9.93 -26.62 -51.66
CA TYR A 454 10.13 -25.50 -50.71
C TYR A 454 9.18 -24.31 -50.87
N ARG A 455 7.94 -24.56 -51.30
CA ARG A 455 6.90 -23.54 -51.40
C ARG A 455 5.71 -23.95 -50.56
N ALA A 456 5.16 -23.00 -49.81
CA ALA A 456 3.94 -23.22 -49.03
C ALA A 456 2.73 -22.87 -49.90
N VAL A 457 2.13 -23.87 -50.54
CA VAL A 457 1.01 -23.68 -51.49
C VAL A 457 -0.25 -24.38 -50.99
N THR A 458 -0.17 -25.68 -50.72
CA THR A 458 -1.26 -26.49 -50.20
C THR A 458 -1.15 -26.64 -48.68
N ARG A 459 -2.24 -26.99 -47.99
CA ARG A 459 -2.24 -27.23 -46.52
C ARG A 459 -1.15 -28.19 -46.08
N TRP A 460 -0.97 -29.26 -46.84
CA TRP A 460 0.06 -30.27 -46.59
C TRP A 460 1.48 -29.67 -46.70
N ASP A 461 1.70 -28.73 -47.62
CA ASP A 461 3.01 -28.08 -47.76
C ASP A 461 3.32 -27.21 -46.53
N TYR A 462 2.35 -26.43 -46.02
CA TYR A 462 2.53 -25.66 -44.78
C TYR A 462 2.88 -26.57 -43.61
N GLU A 463 2.10 -27.64 -43.39
CA GLU A 463 2.32 -28.57 -42.28
C GLU A 463 3.70 -29.22 -42.34
N ARG A 464 4.14 -29.65 -43.52
CA ARG A 464 5.42 -30.36 -43.69
C ARG A 464 6.63 -29.45 -43.61
N LEU A 465 6.53 -28.22 -44.12
CA LEU A 465 7.59 -27.23 -43.96
C LEU A 465 7.87 -26.94 -42.48
N VAL A 466 6.82 -26.83 -41.67
CA VAL A 466 6.96 -26.62 -40.22
C VAL A 466 7.59 -27.84 -39.56
N LEU A 467 7.08 -29.05 -39.83
CA LEU A 467 7.60 -30.28 -39.22
C LEU A 467 9.05 -30.60 -39.65
N GLU A 468 9.45 -30.25 -40.87
CA GLU A 468 10.84 -30.40 -41.35
C GLU A 468 11.80 -29.46 -40.62
N GLN A 469 11.44 -28.18 -40.49
CA GLN A 469 12.34 -27.15 -39.97
C GLN A 469 12.37 -27.11 -38.43
N PHE A 470 11.24 -27.40 -37.76
CA PHE A 470 11.02 -27.22 -36.33
C PHE A 470 10.70 -28.56 -35.62
N PRO A 471 11.71 -29.35 -35.21
CA PRO A 471 11.52 -30.65 -34.53
C PRO A 471 10.95 -30.51 -33.11
N GLN A 472 10.92 -29.28 -32.58
CA GLN A 472 10.22 -28.97 -31.33
C GLN A 472 8.70 -29.07 -31.48
N ILE A 473 8.17 -29.07 -32.71
CA ILE A 473 6.75 -29.20 -33.01
C ILE A 473 6.42 -30.66 -33.28
N TYR A 474 5.42 -31.17 -32.56
CA TYR A 474 4.91 -32.52 -32.70
C TYR A 474 3.84 -32.61 -33.79
N LYS A 475 2.90 -31.66 -33.79
CA LYS A 475 1.76 -31.68 -34.72
C LYS A 475 1.45 -30.28 -35.23
N VAL A 476 0.98 -30.22 -36.47
CA VAL A 476 0.62 -28.99 -37.16
C VAL A 476 -0.71 -29.21 -37.86
N LYS A 477 -1.60 -28.23 -37.80
CA LYS A 477 -2.83 -28.19 -38.58
C LYS A 477 -2.93 -26.86 -39.32
N CYS A 478 -2.98 -26.94 -40.64
CA CYS A 478 -3.16 -25.77 -41.49
C CYS A 478 -4.65 -25.56 -41.78
N LEU A 479 -5.18 -24.40 -41.41
CA LEU A 479 -6.56 -23.99 -41.58
C LEU A 479 -6.67 -22.84 -42.58
N THR A 480 -7.69 -22.91 -43.42
CA THR A 480 -8.05 -21.81 -44.33
C THR A 480 -9.06 -20.87 -43.67
N GLN A 481 -9.09 -19.60 -44.10
CA GLN A 481 -10.05 -18.63 -43.54
C GLN A 481 -11.51 -19.09 -43.63
N ALA A 482 -11.85 -19.81 -44.71
CA ALA A 482 -13.19 -20.37 -44.93
C ALA A 482 -13.60 -21.43 -43.90
N GLU A 483 -12.64 -22.10 -43.26
CA GLU A 483 -12.89 -23.10 -42.20
C GLU A 483 -13.01 -22.46 -40.82
N GLN A 484 -12.46 -21.26 -40.64
CA GLN A 484 -12.52 -20.51 -39.38
C GLN A 484 -13.69 -19.53 -39.33
N SER A 485 -14.07 -18.97 -40.48
CA SER A 485 -15.15 -18.00 -40.58
C SER A 485 -15.97 -18.25 -41.84
N HIS A 486 -17.29 -18.09 -41.76
CA HIS A 486 -18.16 -18.14 -42.94
C HIS A 486 -17.95 -16.95 -43.93
N ALA A 487 -16.88 -16.17 -43.74
CA ALA A 487 -16.50 -15.02 -44.56
C ALA A 487 -15.21 -15.31 -45.36
N PRO A 488 -15.30 -15.72 -46.63
CA PRO A 488 -14.15 -16.17 -47.44
C PRO A 488 -13.25 -15.04 -47.98
N SER A 489 -13.32 -13.82 -47.45
CA SER A 489 -12.74 -12.63 -48.11
C SER A 489 -11.26 -12.34 -47.81
N ALA A 490 -10.66 -12.96 -46.79
CA ALA A 490 -9.25 -12.75 -46.47
C ALA A 490 -8.36 -13.88 -47.01
N ALA A 491 -7.27 -13.52 -47.69
CA ALA A 491 -6.21 -14.45 -48.11
C ALA A 491 -5.31 -14.82 -46.91
N GLN A 492 -5.92 -15.30 -45.83
CA GLN A 492 -5.26 -15.65 -44.59
C GLN A 492 -5.19 -17.18 -44.43
N VAL A 493 -4.02 -17.66 -44.02
CA VAL A 493 -3.76 -19.07 -43.68
C VAL A 493 -3.31 -19.13 -42.24
N THR A 494 -4.03 -19.90 -41.42
CA THR A 494 -3.70 -20.06 -40.00
C THR A 494 -3.08 -21.41 -39.78
N VAL A 495 -1.90 -21.44 -39.18
CA VAL A 495 -1.16 -22.65 -38.86
C VAL A 495 -1.18 -22.83 -37.35
N VAL A 496 -1.86 -23.87 -36.90
CA VAL A 496 -1.98 -24.22 -35.49
C VAL A 496 -0.92 -25.26 -35.17
N VAL A 497 -0.09 -25.00 -34.16
CA VAL A 497 1.07 -25.86 -33.82
C VAL A 497 0.96 -26.39 -32.40
N ILE A 498 1.36 -27.65 -32.22
CA ILE A 498 1.43 -28.31 -30.91
C ILE A 498 2.89 -28.71 -30.67
N PRO A 499 3.54 -28.23 -29.59
CA PRO A 499 4.92 -28.58 -29.29
C PRO A 499 5.04 -30.04 -28.83
N ASN A 500 6.25 -30.57 -28.88
CA ASN A 500 6.59 -31.89 -28.36
C ASN A 500 6.60 -31.85 -26.81
N LEU A 501 5.81 -32.74 -26.22
CA LEU A 501 5.58 -32.87 -24.76
C LEU A 501 6.85 -33.18 -23.98
N ALA A 502 7.78 -33.96 -24.56
CA ALA A 502 9.06 -34.28 -23.94
C ALA A 502 9.94 -33.04 -23.68
N ASN A 503 9.69 -31.94 -24.40
CA ASN A 503 10.40 -30.67 -24.25
C ASN A 503 9.60 -29.61 -23.48
N THR A 504 8.36 -29.90 -23.06
CA THR A 504 7.44 -28.95 -22.40
C THR A 504 7.02 -29.36 -20.99
N ALA A 505 7.31 -30.59 -20.56
CA ALA A 505 7.07 -31.04 -19.19
C ALA A 505 7.99 -30.31 -18.18
N PRO A 506 7.50 -29.94 -16.97
CA PRO A 506 6.33 -30.52 -16.29
C PRO A 506 5.08 -29.61 -16.11
N PHE A 507 5.07 -28.36 -16.56
CA PHE A 507 4.15 -27.37 -15.95
C PHE A 507 2.71 -27.35 -16.50
N LEU A 508 2.51 -27.53 -17.81
CA LEU A 508 1.18 -27.55 -18.44
C LEU A 508 1.01 -28.79 -19.34
N PRO A 509 1.01 -30.02 -18.77
CA PRO A 509 0.97 -31.24 -19.56
C PRO A 509 -0.36 -31.42 -20.31
N LEU A 510 -1.45 -30.88 -19.77
CA LEU A 510 -2.79 -30.91 -20.37
C LEU A 510 -2.92 -29.95 -21.55
N GLU A 511 -2.24 -28.79 -21.49
CA GLU A 511 -2.31 -27.70 -22.47
C GLU A 511 -0.92 -27.36 -23.03
N PRO A 512 -0.29 -28.23 -23.82
CA PRO A 512 1.03 -27.98 -24.36
C PRO A 512 0.99 -26.78 -25.32
N LYS A 513 1.72 -25.71 -25.00
CA LYS A 513 1.76 -24.49 -25.80
C LYS A 513 3.20 -24.18 -26.22
N ALA A 514 3.37 -23.88 -27.50
CA ALA A 514 4.63 -23.40 -28.02
C ALA A 514 4.92 -21.98 -27.49
N PRO A 515 6.18 -21.68 -27.15
CA PRO A 515 6.59 -20.34 -26.72
C PRO A 515 6.45 -19.32 -27.87
N GLN A 516 6.35 -18.03 -27.52
CA GLN A 516 6.03 -16.97 -28.47
C GLN A 516 7.14 -16.78 -29.51
N TYR A 517 8.42 -16.88 -29.10
CA TYR A 517 9.54 -16.82 -30.04
C TYR A 517 9.40 -17.88 -31.16
N LEU A 518 8.98 -19.10 -30.79
CA LEU A 518 8.88 -20.21 -31.73
C LEU A 518 7.74 -19.99 -32.72
N LEU A 519 6.59 -19.50 -32.26
CA LEU A 519 5.47 -19.12 -33.13
C LEU A 519 5.91 -18.08 -34.17
N ARG A 520 6.65 -17.04 -33.75
CA ARG A 520 7.15 -15.98 -34.63
C ARG A 520 8.20 -16.48 -35.62
N GLU A 521 9.09 -17.37 -35.21
CA GLU A 521 10.06 -18.01 -36.11
C GLU A 521 9.36 -18.85 -37.19
N ILE A 522 8.34 -19.63 -36.79
CA ILE A 522 7.54 -20.42 -37.73
C ILE A 522 6.80 -19.52 -38.70
N GLU A 523 6.18 -18.44 -38.22
CA GLU A 523 5.46 -17.47 -39.04
C GLU A 523 6.39 -16.82 -40.08
N THR A 524 7.55 -16.33 -39.62
CA THR A 524 8.56 -15.71 -40.48
C THR A 524 9.07 -16.70 -41.54
N HIS A 525 9.33 -17.95 -41.14
CA HIS A 525 9.79 -19.01 -42.04
C HIS A 525 8.74 -19.32 -43.12
N LEU A 526 7.48 -19.51 -42.72
CA LEU A 526 6.40 -19.81 -43.67
C LEU A 526 6.12 -18.63 -44.60
N GLN A 527 6.10 -17.40 -44.08
CA GLN A 527 5.84 -16.19 -44.88
C GLN A 527 6.91 -16.01 -45.98
N ALA A 528 8.16 -16.38 -45.73
CA ALA A 528 9.24 -16.35 -46.73
C ALA A 528 9.06 -17.40 -47.86
N HIS A 529 8.27 -18.45 -47.63
CA HIS A 529 8.05 -19.55 -48.56
C HIS A 529 6.63 -19.58 -49.15
N ALA A 530 5.70 -18.79 -48.61
CA ALA A 530 4.35 -18.59 -49.09
C ALA A 530 4.30 -17.55 -50.24
N SER A 531 3.11 -17.41 -50.84
CA SER A 531 2.83 -16.32 -51.77
C SER A 531 2.81 -14.97 -51.05
N PRO A 532 3.36 -13.87 -51.61
CA PRO A 532 3.27 -12.54 -51.01
C PRO A 532 1.84 -12.03 -50.80
N PHE A 533 0.86 -12.63 -51.48
CA PHE A 533 -0.56 -12.30 -51.36
C PHE A 533 -1.27 -13.04 -50.21
N VAL A 534 -0.58 -13.96 -49.54
CA VAL A 534 -1.13 -14.73 -48.42
C VAL A 534 -0.54 -14.19 -47.12
N GLN A 535 -1.42 -13.93 -46.15
CA GLN A 535 -1.02 -13.64 -44.78
C GLN A 535 -1.00 -14.95 -44.00
N VAL A 536 0.18 -15.36 -43.55
CA VAL A 536 0.33 -16.50 -42.64
C VAL A 536 0.18 -16.00 -41.21
N VAL A 537 -0.57 -16.73 -40.40
CA VAL A 537 -0.66 -16.52 -38.94
C VAL A 537 -0.39 -17.85 -38.26
N VAL A 538 0.50 -17.84 -37.27
CA VAL A 538 0.84 -19.05 -36.50
C VAL A 538 0.40 -18.87 -35.06
N LYS A 539 -0.29 -19.85 -34.50
CA LYS A 539 -0.80 -19.77 -33.12
C LYS A 539 -0.84 -21.13 -32.43
N ASN A 540 -0.93 -21.09 -31.11
CA ASN A 540 -1.28 -22.26 -30.31
C ASN A 540 -2.76 -22.66 -30.54
N PRO A 541 -3.12 -23.94 -30.33
CA PRO A 541 -4.53 -24.34 -30.32
C PRO A 541 -5.27 -23.73 -29.15
N HIS A 542 -6.58 -23.56 -29.30
CA HIS A 542 -7.45 -23.25 -28.17
C HIS A 542 -7.74 -24.53 -27.39
N TYR A 543 -7.49 -24.53 -26.09
CA TYR A 543 -7.80 -25.66 -25.24
C TYR A 543 -9.15 -25.42 -24.56
N GLU A 544 -10.12 -26.26 -24.85
CA GLU A 544 -11.46 -26.20 -24.27
C GLU A 544 -11.52 -27.21 -23.11
N GLN A 545 -11.44 -26.71 -21.88
CA GLN A 545 -11.49 -27.56 -20.70
C GLN A 545 -12.90 -28.12 -20.48
N ILE A 546 -12.96 -29.44 -20.26
CA ILE A 546 -14.18 -30.14 -19.87
C ILE A 546 -14.04 -30.70 -18.46
N LYS A 547 -15.08 -30.48 -17.66
CA LYS A 547 -15.17 -30.99 -16.29
C LYS A 547 -16.39 -31.89 -16.20
N TYR A 548 -16.28 -32.99 -15.46
CA TYR A 548 -17.42 -33.85 -15.17
C TYR A 548 -17.74 -33.77 -13.68
N ARG A 549 -19.04 -33.83 -13.36
CA ARG A 549 -19.55 -34.15 -12.04
C ARG A 549 -20.11 -35.57 -12.08
N VAL A 550 -19.52 -36.47 -11.30
CA VAL A 550 -19.82 -37.91 -11.30
C VAL A 550 -20.34 -38.29 -9.93
N ALA A 551 -21.50 -38.94 -9.86
CA ALA A 551 -21.94 -39.64 -8.65
C ALA A 551 -21.60 -41.13 -8.77
N VAL A 552 -20.74 -41.64 -7.90
CA VAL A 552 -20.18 -43.00 -8.00
C VAL A 552 -20.23 -43.74 -6.67
N ARG A 553 -20.44 -45.05 -6.72
CA ARG A 553 -20.28 -45.94 -5.58
C ARG A 553 -19.07 -46.84 -5.75
N PHE A 554 -18.26 -46.96 -4.70
CA PHE A 554 -17.16 -47.92 -4.65
C PHE A 554 -17.57 -49.23 -4.01
N ARG A 555 -16.95 -50.32 -4.46
CA ARG A 555 -17.17 -51.67 -3.91
C ARG A 555 -16.70 -51.76 -2.46
N SER A 556 -17.32 -52.65 -1.70
CA SER A 556 -16.91 -52.92 -0.32
C SER A 556 -15.48 -53.49 -0.26
N GLY A 557 -14.69 -52.99 0.70
CA GLY A 557 -13.29 -53.40 0.91
C GLY A 557 -12.23 -52.47 0.31
N TYR A 558 -12.64 -51.43 -0.44
CA TYR A 558 -11.74 -50.39 -0.94
C TYR A 558 -11.80 -49.11 -0.09
N GLU A 559 -10.66 -48.44 0.09
CA GLU A 559 -10.55 -47.20 0.89
C GLU A 559 -11.01 -45.99 0.08
N GLN A 560 -12.08 -45.34 0.52
CA GLN A 560 -12.81 -44.37 -0.29
C GLN A 560 -11.99 -43.12 -0.64
N GLY A 561 -11.20 -42.58 0.30
CA GLY A 561 -10.43 -41.36 0.08
C GLY A 561 -9.33 -41.53 -0.96
N TYR A 562 -8.62 -42.66 -0.93
CA TYR A 562 -7.60 -43.03 -1.90
C TYR A 562 -8.19 -43.21 -3.30
N TYR A 563 -9.27 -43.99 -3.42
CA TYR A 563 -9.86 -44.28 -4.74
C TYR A 563 -10.61 -43.09 -5.34
N LEU A 564 -11.04 -42.11 -4.53
CA LEU A 564 -11.55 -40.84 -5.05
C LEU A 564 -10.44 -40.08 -5.79
N LYS A 565 -9.26 -39.94 -5.16
CA LYS A 565 -8.09 -39.31 -5.80
C LYS A 565 -7.62 -40.08 -7.02
N GLN A 566 -7.53 -41.41 -6.90
CA GLN A 566 -7.13 -42.27 -8.01
C GLN A 566 -8.10 -42.17 -9.18
N LEU A 567 -9.41 -42.16 -8.94
CA LEU A 567 -10.40 -42.03 -10.01
C LEU A 567 -10.28 -40.68 -10.72
N ASN A 568 -10.05 -39.58 -10.00
CA ASN A 568 -9.80 -38.28 -10.60
C ASN A 568 -8.56 -38.32 -11.52
N GLU A 569 -7.44 -38.85 -11.03
CA GLU A 569 -6.21 -38.98 -11.84
C GLU A 569 -6.41 -39.86 -13.08
N GLU A 570 -7.12 -40.98 -12.94
CA GLU A 570 -7.44 -41.90 -14.04
C GLU A 570 -8.36 -41.24 -15.08
N LEU A 571 -9.34 -40.45 -14.63
CA LEU A 571 -10.26 -39.71 -15.49
C LEU A 571 -9.52 -38.61 -16.28
N VAL A 572 -8.62 -37.87 -15.62
CA VAL A 572 -7.76 -36.87 -16.27
C VAL A 572 -6.88 -37.51 -17.35
N ARG A 573 -6.27 -38.66 -17.05
CA ARG A 573 -5.46 -39.43 -18.01
C ARG A 573 -6.28 -39.94 -19.19
N PHE A 574 -7.51 -40.39 -18.94
CA PHE A 574 -8.40 -40.88 -20.00
C PHE A 574 -8.84 -39.76 -20.95
N LEU A 575 -9.15 -38.58 -20.43
CA LEU A 575 -9.60 -37.43 -21.22
C LEU A 575 -8.44 -36.71 -21.92
N SER A 576 -7.20 -36.87 -21.45
CA SER A 576 -6.01 -36.23 -22.03
C SER A 576 -4.80 -37.18 -22.02
N PRO A 577 -4.83 -38.26 -22.83
CA PRO A 577 -3.80 -39.31 -22.79
C PRO A 577 -2.41 -38.79 -23.17
N TRP A 578 -2.33 -37.78 -24.04
CA TRP A 578 -1.07 -37.17 -24.49
C TRP A 578 -0.25 -36.58 -23.35
N ALA A 579 -0.89 -36.13 -22.27
CA ALA A 579 -0.20 -35.59 -21.11
C ALA A 579 0.65 -36.64 -20.37
N TYR A 580 0.42 -37.94 -20.61
CA TYR A 580 1.00 -39.04 -19.83
C TYR A 580 1.59 -40.17 -20.67
N GLU A 581 1.09 -40.39 -21.88
CA GLU A 581 1.49 -41.48 -22.77
C GLU A 581 2.22 -40.95 -24.01
N GLU A 582 3.51 -41.30 -24.16
CA GLU A 582 4.38 -40.83 -25.26
C GLU A 582 3.87 -41.15 -26.68
N GLN A 583 2.94 -42.11 -26.82
CA GLN A 583 2.45 -42.59 -28.13
C GLN A 583 1.01 -42.21 -28.45
N SER A 584 0.33 -41.48 -27.56
CA SER A 584 -1.06 -41.09 -27.79
C SER A 584 -1.13 -39.84 -28.70
N ASP A 585 -2.01 -39.89 -29.70
CA ASP A 585 -2.16 -38.82 -30.70
C ASP A 585 -3.16 -37.76 -30.24
N ILE A 586 -2.83 -36.48 -30.42
CA ILE A 586 -3.71 -35.34 -30.11
C ILE A 586 -4.59 -35.04 -31.32
N SER A 587 -5.89 -35.28 -31.23
CA SER A 587 -6.82 -35.03 -32.33
C SER A 587 -7.50 -33.65 -32.23
N PHE A 588 -7.42 -32.86 -33.29
CA PHE A 588 -8.22 -31.65 -33.43
C PHE A 588 -9.68 -31.98 -33.77
N GLY A 589 -10.64 -31.20 -33.26
CA GLY A 589 -12.04 -31.38 -33.65
C GLY A 589 -12.71 -32.62 -33.05
N SER A 590 -12.12 -33.22 -32.02
CA SER A 590 -12.67 -34.41 -31.37
C SER A 590 -13.95 -34.10 -30.60
N SER A 591 -14.77 -35.13 -30.43
CA SER A 591 -15.91 -35.12 -29.53
C SER A 591 -15.83 -36.32 -28.59
N ILE A 592 -16.27 -36.14 -27.35
CA ILE A 592 -16.28 -37.17 -26.32
C ILE A 592 -17.72 -37.39 -25.88
N HIS A 593 -18.24 -38.59 -26.15
CA HIS A 593 -19.55 -38.99 -25.68
C HIS A 593 -19.50 -39.34 -24.20
N SER A 594 -20.48 -38.87 -23.44
CA SER A 594 -20.60 -39.16 -22.00
C SER A 594 -20.70 -40.67 -21.72
N SER A 595 -21.23 -41.46 -22.66
CA SER A 595 -21.25 -42.93 -22.56
C SER A 595 -19.86 -43.56 -22.52
N ALA A 596 -18.87 -42.99 -23.22
CA ALA A 596 -17.49 -43.47 -23.17
C ALA A 596 -16.86 -43.24 -21.79
N VAL A 597 -17.19 -42.11 -21.16
CA VAL A 597 -16.76 -41.76 -19.80
C VAL A 597 -17.41 -42.68 -18.77
N ILE A 598 -18.73 -42.92 -18.88
CA ILE A 598 -19.44 -43.89 -18.01
C ILE A 598 -18.79 -45.26 -18.11
N HIS A 599 -18.58 -45.76 -19.34
CA HIS A 599 -17.95 -47.06 -19.55
C HIS A 599 -16.53 -47.13 -18.97
N PHE A 600 -15.74 -46.07 -19.10
CA PHE A 600 -14.41 -45.99 -18.51
C PHE A 600 -14.44 -46.11 -16.98
N ILE A 601 -15.38 -45.42 -16.33
CA ILE A 601 -15.52 -45.42 -14.87
C ILE A 601 -16.06 -46.78 -14.37
N GLU A 602 -17.09 -47.33 -15.02
CA GLU A 602 -17.67 -48.64 -14.64
C GLU A 602 -16.70 -49.81 -14.80
N THR A 603 -15.74 -49.72 -15.72
CA THR A 603 -14.73 -50.76 -15.92
C THR A 603 -13.64 -50.78 -14.84
N ARG A 604 -13.59 -49.80 -13.93
CA ARG A 604 -12.61 -49.78 -12.84
C ARG A 604 -12.96 -50.86 -11.80
N PRO A 605 -11.98 -51.65 -11.31
CA PRO A 605 -12.25 -52.78 -10.42
C PRO A 605 -12.79 -52.39 -9.04
N TYR A 606 -12.57 -51.13 -8.62
CA TYR A 606 -13.03 -50.58 -7.35
C TYR A 606 -14.40 -49.88 -7.45
N VAL A 607 -14.93 -49.68 -8.66
CA VAL A 607 -16.26 -49.07 -8.88
C VAL A 607 -17.34 -50.15 -8.89
N ASP A 608 -18.44 -49.88 -8.19
CA ASP A 608 -19.64 -50.72 -8.18
C ASP A 608 -20.60 -50.28 -9.30
N TYR A 609 -21.03 -49.01 -9.26
CA TYR A 609 -21.82 -48.39 -10.32
C TYR A 609 -21.65 -46.87 -10.35
N VAL A 610 -22.03 -46.25 -11.48
CA VAL A 610 -22.14 -44.80 -11.68
C VAL A 610 -23.61 -44.44 -11.69
N ALA A 611 -24.05 -43.55 -10.78
CA ALA A 611 -25.46 -43.17 -10.66
C ALA A 611 -25.81 -41.96 -11.54
N ASN A 612 -24.88 -41.01 -11.66
CA ASN A 612 -25.11 -39.77 -12.40
C ASN A 612 -23.80 -39.26 -13.01
N LEU A 613 -23.91 -38.63 -14.18
CA LEU A 613 -22.81 -37.97 -14.87
C LEU A 613 -23.34 -36.68 -15.50
N LYS A 614 -22.81 -35.54 -15.06
CA LYS A 614 -23.10 -34.22 -15.64
C LYS A 614 -21.83 -33.68 -16.28
N LEU A 615 -21.92 -33.29 -17.54
CA LEU A 615 -20.86 -32.57 -18.24
C LEU A 615 -20.96 -31.08 -17.87
N ILE A 616 -19.83 -30.51 -17.48
CA ILE A 616 -19.66 -29.11 -17.15
C ILE A 616 -18.68 -28.53 -18.17
N GLU A 617 -19.14 -27.53 -18.92
CA GLU A 617 -18.32 -26.80 -19.87
C GLU A 617 -17.97 -25.41 -19.33
N GLN A 618 -16.74 -25.00 -19.60
CA GLN A 618 -16.31 -23.63 -19.38
C GLN A 618 -16.91 -22.72 -20.46
N VAL A 619 -17.61 -21.67 -20.04
CA VAL A 619 -18.18 -20.65 -20.91
C VAL A 619 -17.56 -19.30 -20.56
N THR A 620 -16.70 -18.83 -21.46
CA THR A 620 -16.13 -17.48 -21.40
C THR A 620 -17.20 -16.48 -21.83
N LEU A 621 -17.67 -15.65 -20.89
CA LEU A 621 -18.53 -14.52 -21.24
C LEU A 621 -17.69 -13.47 -21.98
N SER A 622 -18.28 -12.85 -23.00
CA SER A 622 -17.61 -11.81 -23.78
C SER A 622 -17.25 -10.64 -22.86
N PRO A 623 -16.03 -10.07 -22.95
CA PRO A 623 -15.61 -9.02 -22.02
C PRO A 623 -16.40 -7.74 -22.27
N ASP A 624 -17.20 -7.33 -21.29
CA ASP A 624 -17.53 -5.91 -21.13
C ASP A 624 -16.26 -5.17 -20.69
N LYS A 625 -16.00 -4.00 -21.28
CA LYS A 625 -14.72 -3.27 -21.35
C LYS A 625 -14.01 -2.92 -20.01
N ARG A 626 -14.42 -3.45 -18.86
CA ARG A 626 -13.85 -3.14 -17.54
C ARG A 626 -13.79 -4.30 -16.53
N SER A 627 -14.14 -5.53 -16.88
CA SER A 627 -14.20 -6.63 -15.90
C SER A 627 -13.25 -7.76 -16.25
N LYS A 628 -12.72 -8.43 -15.22
CA LYS A 628 -12.07 -9.74 -15.32
C LYS A 628 -12.91 -10.64 -16.23
N VAL A 629 -12.26 -11.51 -16.98
CA VAL A 629 -12.94 -12.58 -17.71
C VAL A 629 -13.64 -13.47 -16.68
N ASP A 630 -14.93 -13.21 -16.44
CA ASP A 630 -15.76 -14.07 -15.62
C ASP A 630 -15.97 -15.37 -16.41
N THR A 631 -15.17 -16.35 -16.03
CA THR A 631 -15.31 -17.71 -16.49
C THR A 631 -16.51 -18.30 -15.78
N THR A 632 -17.61 -18.52 -16.49
CA THR A 632 -18.78 -19.20 -15.94
C THR A 632 -18.77 -20.67 -16.35
N TYR A 633 -19.33 -21.53 -15.52
CA TYR A 633 -19.47 -22.95 -15.84
C TYR A 633 -20.93 -23.25 -16.11
N GLN A 634 -21.22 -23.99 -17.18
CA GLN A 634 -22.58 -24.41 -17.50
C GLN A 634 -22.66 -25.92 -17.58
N ILE A 635 -23.72 -26.48 -16.98
CA ILE A 635 -24.06 -27.88 -17.17
C ILE A 635 -24.56 -28.04 -18.61
N ASN A 636 -23.83 -28.82 -19.40
CA ASN A 636 -24.24 -29.13 -20.75
C ASN A 636 -25.32 -30.24 -20.70
N SER A 637 -26.53 -29.90 -21.12
CA SER A 637 -27.66 -30.84 -21.21
C SER A 637 -27.47 -31.91 -22.30
N ASN A 638 -26.52 -31.71 -23.22
CA ASN A 638 -26.18 -32.69 -24.24
C ASN A 638 -25.11 -33.64 -23.72
N ASN A 639 -25.31 -34.95 -23.92
CA ASN A 639 -24.37 -36.01 -23.53
C ASN A 639 -23.10 -36.08 -24.41
N LEU A 640 -22.70 -34.97 -25.04
CA LEU A 640 -21.60 -34.88 -25.99
C LEU A 640 -20.79 -33.63 -25.72
N ALA A 641 -19.55 -33.81 -25.26
CA ALA A 641 -18.55 -32.74 -25.27
C ALA A 641 -18.02 -32.62 -26.71
N GLN A 642 -18.12 -31.43 -27.30
CA GLN A 642 -17.64 -31.16 -28.65
C GLN A 642 -17.01 -29.79 -28.69
N VAL A 643 -15.87 -29.67 -29.36
CA VAL A 643 -15.21 -28.37 -29.54
C VAL A 643 -16.08 -27.38 -30.30
N LYS A 644 -15.99 -26.11 -29.93
CA LYS A 644 -16.71 -25.01 -30.58
C LYS A 644 -15.98 -24.52 -31.83
N GLN A 645 -14.65 -24.66 -31.89
CA GLN A 645 -13.82 -24.19 -33.01
C GLN A 645 -12.97 -25.33 -33.62
N VAL A 646 -12.57 -25.17 -34.88
CA VAL A 646 -11.85 -26.22 -35.66
C VAL A 646 -10.37 -26.34 -35.27
N ASP A 647 -9.82 -25.29 -34.67
CA ASP A 647 -8.49 -25.17 -34.06
C ASP A 647 -8.49 -25.51 -32.56
N SER A 648 -9.64 -25.85 -31.98
CA SER A 648 -9.74 -26.24 -30.58
C SER A 648 -9.44 -27.72 -30.34
N ILE A 649 -9.01 -28.01 -29.12
CA ILE A 649 -8.75 -29.35 -28.59
C ILE A 649 -9.45 -29.46 -27.23
N LEU A 650 -10.23 -30.53 -27.03
CA LEU A 650 -10.83 -30.82 -25.73
C LEU A 650 -9.74 -31.29 -24.78
N VAL A 651 -9.69 -30.74 -23.58
CA VAL A 651 -8.76 -31.17 -22.53
C VAL A 651 -9.49 -31.41 -21.22
N SER A 652 -8.95 -32.28 -20.39
CA SER A 652 -9.48 -32.47 -19.05
C SER A 652 -9.28 -31.23 -18.18
N ALA A 653 -10.27 -30.87 -17.37
CA ALA A 653 -9.99 -30.08 -16.17
C ALA A 653 -9.03 -30.86 -15.24
N PRO A 654 -8.15 -30.19 -14.47
CA PRO A 654 -7.23 -30.87 -13.55
C PRO A 654 -7.96 -31.60 -12.41
N GLU A 655 -9.16 -31.13 -12.06
CA GLU A 655 -10.02 -31.73 -11.04
C GLU A 655 -11.46 -31.83 -11.50
N HIS A 656 -12.04 -33.02 -11.34
CA HIS A 656 -13.44 -33.34 -11.54
C HIS A 656 -14.19 -33.40 -10.21
N ILE A 657 -15.50 -33.22 -10.24
CA ILE A 657 -16.33 -33.34 -9.04
C ILE A 657 -16.77 -34.79 -8.93
N ILE A 658 -16.40 -35.47 -7.85
CA ILE A 658 -16.73 -36.87 -7.63
C ILE A 658 -17.52 -36.97 -6.32
N ASP A 659 -18.82 -37.15 -6.47
CA ASP A 659 -19.77 -37.33 -5.36
C ASP A 659 -19.83 -38.82 -4.99
N LEU A 660 -19.44 -39.14 -3.76
CA LEU A 660 -19.39 -40.52 -3.28
C LEU A 660 -20.74 -40.95 -2.70
N ILE A 661 -21.31 -42.03 -3.23
CA ILE A 661 -22.55 -42.61 -2.74
C ILE A 661 -22.23 -43.61 -1.63
N THR A 662 -22.71 -43.31 -0.41
CA THR A 662 -22.50 -44.17 0.77
C THR A 662 -23.70 -45.06 1.09
N THR A 663 -24.87 -44.74 0.53
CA THR A 663 -26.15 -45.45 0.72
C THR A 663 -26.39 -46.52 -0.34
N SER A 664 -27.36 -47.40 -0.07
CA SER A 664 -27.80 -48.46 -0.99
C SER A 664 -28.32 -47.90 -2.32
N ASP A 665 -29.05 -46.79 -2.20
CA ASP A 665 -29.82 -46.15 -3.27
C ASP A 665 -29.29 -44.73 -3.49
N TYR A 666 -29.40 -44.26 -4.73
CA TYR A 666 -29.09 -42.88 -5.12
C TYR A 666 -30.38 -42.07 -5.16
N GLU A 667 -30.46 -41.03 -4.33
CA GLU A 667 -31.49 -40.00 -4.38
C GLU A 667 -30.83 -38.67 -4.74
N GLU A 668 -31.22 -38.03 -5.84
CA GLU A 668 -30.59 -36.79 -6.31
C GLU A 668 -30.71 -35.66 -5.28
N GLU A 669 -31.82 -35.61 -4.54
CA GLU A 669 -32.07 -34.64 -3.45
C GLU A 669 -31.08 -34.78 -2.28
N SER A 670 -30.45 -35.95 -2.10
CA SER A 670 -29.45 -36.16 -1.04
C SER A 670 -28.10 -35.50 -1.34
N PHE A 671 -27.91 -35.01 -2.58
CA PHE A 671 -26.72 -34.29 -3.03
C PHE A 671 -27.01 -32.78 -3.23
N GLU A 672 -28.00 -32.24 -2.52
CA GLU A 672 -28.32 -30.81 -2.46
C GLU A 672 -28.01 -30.26 -1.04
N GLY A 673 -27.30 -29.13 -0.92
CA GLY A 673 -26.94 -28.51 0.38
C GLY A 673 -25.57 -27.84 0.42
N ILE A 674 -25.23 -27.21 1.55
CA ILE A 674 -24.02 -26.36 1.72
C ILE A 674 -22.71 -27.07 1.34
N ASP A 675 -22.63 -28.40 1.48
CA ASP A 675 -21.43 -29.19 1.16
C ASP A 675 -21.39 -29.73 -0.29
N TYR A 676 -22.51 -29.71 -1.01
CA TYR A 676 -22.63 -30.28 -2.36
C TYR A 676 -22.98 -29.26 -3.44
N THR A 677 -23.43 -28.07 -3.05
CA THR A 677 -23.89 -27.04 -3.97
C THR A 677 -22.79 -26.01 -4.21
N ILE A 678 -22.42 -25.82 -5.47
CA ILE A 678 -21.32 -24.94 -5.87
C ILE A 678 -21.89 -23.64 -6.44
N VAL A 679 -21.55 -22.51 -5.83
CA VAL A 679 -21.87 -21.17 -6.33
C VAL A 679 -21.24 -21.01 -7.73
N ASP A 680 -21.99 -20.46 -8.69
CA ASP A 680 -21.67 -20.35 -10.13
C ASP A 680 -21.88 -21.62 -11.00
N LEU A 681 -22.19 -22.77 -10.38
CA LEU A 681 -22.54 -24.01 -11.08
C LEU A 681 -24.00 -24.40 -10.88
N ASP A 682 -24.43 -24.43 -9.62
CA ASP A 682 -25.79 -24.84 -9.22
C ASP A 682 -26.70 -23.63 -8.91
N PHE A 683 -26.11 -22.43 -8.77
CA PHE A 683 -26.83 -21.16 -8.58
C PHE A 683 -26.36 -20.12 -9.60
N VAL A 684 -27.33 -19.43 -10.22
CA VAL A 684 -27.06 -18.19 -10.96
C VAL A 684 -27.26 -17.03 -9.99
N VAL A 685 -26.17 -16.38 -9.59
CA VAL A 685 -26.26 -15.11 -8.84
C VAL A 685 -26.57 -14.02 -9.86
N ILE A 686 -27.84 -13.62 -9.96
CA ILE A 686 -28.32 -12.57 -10.88
C ILE A 686 -28.07 -11.20 -10.28
#